data_AF-A0A268K917-F1
#
_entry.id   AF-A0A268K917-F1
#
_cell.length_a   1.000
_cell.length_b   1.000
_cell.length_c   1.000
_cell.angle_alpha   90.00
_cell.angle_beta   90.00
_cell.angle_gamma   90.00
#
_symmetry.space_group_name_H-M   'P 1'
#
loop_
_entity.id
_entity.type
_entity.pdbx_description
1 polymer ?
#
loop_
_entity_poly.entity_id
_entity_poly.type
_entity_poly.pdbx_seq_one_letter_code
_entity_poly.pdbx_strand_id
1 'polypeptide(L)'
;MFRKFTKLGIGILLLSSTLFTGGAYANTNPTVADREPMNTEVKSIDGTNVLFQYGEPVPSFDTWTQEERSRSYLSLDGKWKFAMDTNSQGMTEKWYQKDYNDSNWQQEKVPGSWDLYDTPGFGTYDGSNFGEGTAFYDGDAWFRTHFSPDASWKNQFVKLNFLGVNYRAWVYINGHFVGEHEGGNTPFALNVSEYLQPGKDNVIAVRVHRRADFDSYTSPDAKPVTNDVELPYKPVDYWRYAGITRSVYLEATSNVNVSKILTSTGDHTLTTKVVVYNHGDKKVERQLVVDPGEQTGGKPKSKEIELNPGEVKVVSMDFDIKSASYWTPDSPTLYEVTATLYKGKGEGQVTQSGIGSVDDSLSTNYGMRTIATEGSKLTLNGEQVFLKGLNWHEETAANGKSMTIEEYDTELNHVLNVNANFIRNSHYNRHPYVYDFADKHGLMVLDDVDNMWLDTKQEALQTNSYGLSRALVLSMAWNQINRPSVIMWSLQNESQIWDDQQVYRDWLSDMKSAVKSVDIQNRPVTWASGSSWDPAYDLADVIGLNEYFGYFYMKDEDLGTTLEAVHRNHPNKPILITENGTWAYAEEELKHGEPTTSGTEEWQSAKFLNHWNQVTDSNRLDYMAGYTFWVLKDYKQRLGYNQQINGISTMGLMRFDNEEPRLVYETFKNAANPFK
;
A
#
# COMPACT_ATOMS: atom_id res chain seq x y z
N MET A 1 23.29 66.94 8.30
CA MET A 1 23.59 67.82 9.45
C MET A 1 24.36 66.97 10.47
N PHE A 2 25.67 67.24 10.63
CA PHE A 2 26.55 67.02 11.80
C PHE A 2 26.06 66.07 12.92
N ARG A 3 26.75 65.01 13.38
CA ARG A 3 28.15 64.83 13.87
C ARG A 3 28.40 63.31 13.97
N LYS A 4 29.53 62.71 13.58
CA LYS A 4 30.94 62.84 14.00
C LYS A 4 31.30 62.21 15.37
N PHE A 5 32.10 61.12 15.27
CA PHE A 5 33.22 60.65 16.13
C PHE A 5 32.84 60.14 17.54
N THR A 6 33.49 59.14 18.16
CA THR A 6 34.93 58.78 18.16
C THR A 6 35.12 57.36 18.74
N LYS A 7 36.14 56.65 18.23
CA LYS A 7 36.73 55.43 18.81
C LYS A 7 37.41 55.73 20.15
N LEU A 8 37.38 54.76 21.07
CA LEU A 8 38.47 54.52 22.02
C LEU A 8 38.69 53.01 22.12
N GLY A 9 39.96 52.59 22.07
CA GLY A 9 40.37 51.20 22.14
C GLY A 9 41.11 50.85 23.44
N ILE A 10 41.74 49.67 23.36
CA ILE A 10 42.74 49.06 24.25
C ILE A 10 42.16 48.05 25.26
N GLY A 11 42.67 46.81 25.18
CA GLY A 11 42.68 45.88 26.31
C GLY A 11 42.60 44.40 25.93
N ILE A 12 43.71 43.82 25.47
CA ILE A 12 43.89 42.38 25.25
C ILE A 12 43.88 41.64 26.59
N LEU A 13 43.09 40.56 26.72
CA LEU A 13 43.51 39.36 27.45
C LEU A 13 42.74 38.13 26.95
N LEU A 14 43.49 37.24 26.31
CA LEU A 14 43.08 35.91 25.88
C LEU A 14 42.87 35.00 27.09
N LEU A 15 41.74 34.30 27.13
CA LEU A 15 41.62 32.98 27.76
C LEU A 15 40.61 32.14 26.96
N SER A 16 41.10 30.98 26.56
CA SER A 16 40.54 30.02 25.63
C SER A 16 39.40 29.19 26.24
N SER A 17 38.28 29.12 25.52
CA SER A 17 37.37 27.97 25.56
C SER A 17 36.65 27.90 24.21
N THR A 18 37.07 26.97 23.38
CA THR A 18 36.55 26.73 22.03
C THR A 18 35.12 26.18 22.13
N LEU A 19 34.14 27.06 21.99
CA LEU A 19 32.77 26.71 21.64
C LEU A 19 32.72 26.40 20.14
N PHE A 20 32.25 25.20 19.79
CA PHE A 20 31.89 24.87 18.42
C PHE A 20 30.71 25.75 17.99
N THR A 21 30.98 26.76 17.17
CA THR A 21 29.97 27.56 16.48
C THR A 21 29.51 26.83 15.22
N GLY A 22 28.19 26.79 15.04
CA GLY A 22 27.51 26.17 13.91
C GLY A 22 27.98 26.67 12.55
N GLY A 23 28.07 25.72 11.62
CA GLY A 23 28.21 25.97 10.19
C GLY A 23 26.83 26.21 9.57
N ALA A 24 26.75 27.27 8.77
CA ALA A 24 25.55 27.77 8.13
C ALA A 24 24.96 26.78 7.12
N TYR A 25 23.63 26.61 7.18
CA TYR A 25 22.83 26.05 6.09
C TYR A 25 22.90 27.01 4.90
N ALA A 26 23.50 26.55 3.81
CA ALA A 26 23.38 27.23 2.53
C ALA A 26 21.94 27.02 2.02
N ASN A 27 21.23 28.13 1.80
CA ASN A 27 19.95 28.15 1.08
C ASN A 27 20.18 27.72 -0.37
N THR A 28 20.11 26.41 -0.63
CA THR A 28 19.68 25.87 -1.91
C THR A 28 18.16 25.78 -1.86
N ASN A 29 17.46 26.35 -2.84
CA ASN A 29 16.02 26.12 -2.96
C ASN A 29 15.81 24.58 -2.99
N PRO A 30 15.01 24.02 -2.06
CA PRO A 30 14.85 22.58 -1.96
C PRO A 30 14.29 22.05 -3.28
N THR A 31 14.96 21.05 -3.84
CA THR A 31 14.49 20.25 -4.97
C THR A 31 13.20 19.52 -4.58
N VAL A 32 12.46 18.96 -5.55
CA VAL A 32 11.28 18.14 -5.25
C VAL A 32 11.63 16.96 -4.32
N ALA A 33 12.86 16.42 -4.41
CA ALA A 33 13.38 15.39 -3.52
C ALA A 33 13.57 15.87 -2.06
N ASP A 34 13.77 17.17 -1.83
CA ASP A 34 13.87 17.74 -0.48
C ASP A 34 12.47 18.02 0.15
N ARG A 35 11.38 17.71 -0.57
CA ARG A 35 9.99 18.02 -0.18
C ARG A 35 9.06 16.81 -0.13
N GLU A 36 9.42 15.71 -0.79
CA GLU A 36 8.62 14.49 -0.82
C GLU A 36 8.68 13.78 0.54
N PRO A 37 7.54 13.62 1.26
CA PRO A 37 7.54 13.24 2.68
C PRO A 37 7.96 11.79 2.95
N MET A 38 7.94 10.91 1.95
CA MET A 38 8.47 9.55 2.02
C MET A 38 9.95 9.45 1.63
N ASN A 39 10.60 10.56 1.21
CA ASN A 39 11.99 10.62 0.76
C ASN A 39 12.35 9.50 -0.23
N THR A 40 11.48 9.29 -1.22
CA THR A 40 11.63 8.29 -2.26
C THR A 40 12.51 8.80 -3.40
N GLU A 41 13.37 7.92 -3.92
CA GLU A 41 14.23 8.23 -5.06
C GLU A 41 14.40 6.99 -5.94
N VAL A 42 14.27 7.14 -7.26
CA VAL A 42 14.56 6.06 -8.20
C VAL A 42 15.97 6.26 -8.75
N LYS A 43 16.88 5.32 -8.47
CA LYS A 43 18.26 5.34 -8.96
C LYS A 43 18.48 4.24 -9.98
N SER A 44 19.11 4.57 -11.11
CA SER A 44 19.55 3.56 -12.08
C SER A 44 20.86 2.94 -11.63
N ILE A 45 20.82 1.66 -11.24
CA ILE A 45 21.95 0.88 -10.74
C ILE A 45 22.11 -0.35 -11.64
N ASP A 46 23.26 -0.48 -12.29
CA ASP A 46 23.56 -1.58 -13.22
C ASP A 46 22.45 -1.82 -14.27
N GLY A 47 21.87 -0.73 -14.80
CA GLY A 47 20.79 -0.79 -15.79
C GLY A 47 19.40 -1.16 -15.23
N THR A 48 19.23 -1.11 -13.90
CA THR A 48 17.96 -1.36 -13.23
C THR A 48 17.59 -0.16 -12.37
N ASN A 49 16.36 0.29 -12.49
CA ASN A 49 15.82 1.30 -11.58
C ASN A 49 15.50 0.65 -10.24
N VAL A 50 16.15 1.13 -9.19
CA VAL A 50 15.96 0.69 -7.80
C VAL A 50 15.27 1.81 -7.04
N LEU A 51 14.19 1.49 -6.33
CA LEU A 51 13.52 2.42 -5.44
C LEU A 51 14.31 2.51 -4.13
N PHE A 52 14.67 3.73 -3.75
CA PHE A 52 15.21 4.10 -2.45
C PHE A 52 14.14 4.81 -1.64
N GLN A 53 14.20 4.65 -0.33
CA GLN A 53 13.41 5.38 0.65
C GLN A 53 14.28 5.64 1.88
N TYR A 54 14.27 6.88 2.38
CA TYR A 54 15.09 7.29 3.53
C TYR A 54 16.60 7.00 3.34
N GLY A 55 17.08 7.10 2.10
CA GLY A 55 18.49 6.90 1.75
C GLY A 55 18.91 5.44 1.49
N GLU A 56 18.05 4.46 1.77
CA GLU A 56 18.35 3.03 1.60
C GLU A 56 17.48 2.42 0.48
N PRO A 57 17.92 1.35 -0.22
CA PRO A 57 17.05 0.59 -1.11
C PRO A 57 15.83 0.07 -0.35
N VAL A 58 14.63 0.24 -0.91
CA VAL A 58 13.40 -0.26 -0.28
C VAL A 58 13.46 -1.78 -0.23
N PRO A 59 13.35 -2.40 0.97
CA PRO A 59 13.55 -3.82 1.13
C PRO A 59 12.36 -4.65 0.63
N SER A 60 12.46 -5.97 0.75
CA SER A 60 11.32 -6.86 0.60
C SER A 60 10.35 -6.77 1.78
N PHE A 61 9.12 -6.34 1.50
CA PHE A 61 7.95 -6.51 2.38
C PHE A 61 7.04 -7.65 1.91
N ASP A 62 7.31 -8.20 0.73
CA ASP A 62 6.68 -9.42 0.20
C ASP A 62 7.12 -10.70 0.93
N THR A 63 8.10 -10.58 1.84
CA THR A 63 8.68 -11.68 2.63
C THR A 63 8.40 -11.50 4.13
N TRP A 64 7.39 -10.70 4.50
CA TRP A 64 7.12 -10.28 5.88
C TRP A 64 6.85 -11.43 6.88
N THR A 65 6.43 -12.61 6.40
CA THR A 65 6.26 -13.84 7.21
C THR A 65 7.45 -14.80 7.12
N GLN A 66 8.41 -14.55 6.24
CA GLN A 66 9.52 -15.45 6.00
C GLN A 66 10.67 -15.13 6.95
N GLU A 67 11.05 -16.12 7.76
CA GLU A 67 12.22 -16.02 8.63
C GLU A 67 13.42 -16.73 7.99
N GLU A 68 14.29 -15.94 7.38
CA GLU A 68 15.53 -16.45 6.77
C GLU A 68 16.50 -16.94 7.84
N ARG A 69 17.04 -18.15 7.68
CA ARG A 69 17.98 -18.75 8.65
C ARG A 69 19.25 -17.92 8.88
N SER A 70 19.61 -17.08 7.92
CA SER A 70 20.77 -16.20 7.98
C SER A 70 20.50 -14.83 8.61
N ARG A 71 19.23 -14.53 8.91
CA ARG A 71 18.76 -13.29 9.50
C ARG A 71 18.20 -13.54 10.89
N SER A 72 17.96 -12.47 11.62
CA SER A 72 17.30 -12.54 12.92
C SER A 72 16.17 -11.54 12.99
N TYR A 73 15.08 -11.92 13.64
CA TYR A 73 13.86 -11.14 13.68
C TYR A 73 13.44 -10.94 15.13
N LEU A 74 12.84 -9.79 15.41
CA LEU A 74 12.17 -9.52 16.68
C LEU A 74 10.87 -8.80 16.39
N SER A 75 9.75 -9.50 16.55
CA SER A 75 8.43 -8.86 16.53
C SER A 75 8.34 -7.87 17.68
N LEU A 76 7.80 -6.69 17.38
CA LEU A 76 7.42 -5.69 18.35
C LEU A 76 5.90 -5.62 18.52
N ASP A 77 5.14 -6.54 17.90
CA ASP A 77 3.70 -6.66 18.10
C ASP A 77 3.40 -7.06 19.55
N GLY A 78 2.31 -6.55 20.10
CA GLY A 78 1.89 -6.81 21.47
C GLY A 78 1.20 -5.61 22.10
N LYS A 79 1.34 -5.48 23.43
CA LYS A 79 0.77 -4.36 24.17
C LYS A 79 1.80 -3.26 24.33
N TRP A 80 1.51 -2.09 23.78
CA TRP A 80 2.33 -0.89 23.93
C TRP A 80 1.70 0.05 24.94
N LYS A 81 2.53 0.86 25.60
CA LYS A 81 2.06 2.02 26.34
C LYS A 81 1.51 3.03 25.34
N PHE A 82 0.36 3.61 25.67
CA PHE A 82 -0.40 4.48 24.79
C PHE A 82 -0.87 5.73 25.53
N ALA A 83 -0.76 6.89 24.87
CA ALA A 83 -1.30 8.14 25.37
C ALA A 83 -1.76 9.04 24.21
N MET A 84 -3.01 9.50 24.29
CA MET A 84 -3.47 10.62 23.46
C MET A 84 -2.79 11.91 23.91
N ASP A 85 -2.27 12.69 22.96
CA ASP A 85 -1.59 13.97 23.21
C ASP A 85 -2.52 15.13 22.89
N THR A 86 -3.67 15.15 23.58
CA THR A 86 -4.76 16.11 23.33
C THR A 86 -4.37 17.57 23.55
N ASN A 87 -3.28 17.82 24.28
CA ASN A 87 -2.75 19.16 24.56
C ASN A 87 -1.43 19.45 23.83
N SER A 88 -1.01 18.58 22.90
CA SER A 88 0.27 18.68 22.16
C SER A 88 1.50 18.91 23.06
N GLN A 89 1.53 18.26 24.22
CA GLN A 89 2.56 18.41 25.23
C GLN A 89 3.67 17.37 25.12
N GLY A 90 3.47 16.27 24.38
CA GLY A 90 4.40 15.14 24.36
C GLY A 90 5.79 15.47 23.84
N MET A 91 5.89 16.41 22.89
CA MET A 91 7.19 16.94 22.45
C MET A 91 7.86 17.81 23.53
N THR A 92 7.08 18.67 24.20
CA THR A 92 7.58 19.60 25.23
C THR A 92 8.06 18.84 26.47
N GLU A 93 7.30 17.83 26.89
CA GLU A 93 7.61 16.94 28.00
C GLU A 93 8.59 15.82 27.63
N LYS A 94 8.93 15.71 26.34
CA LYS A 94 9.88 14.76 25.79
C LYS A 94 9.53 13.30 26.06
N TRP A 95 8.28 12.92 25.78
CA TRP A 95 7.78 11.55 25.93
C TRP A 95 8.59 10.51 25.16
N TYR A 96 9.35 10.93 24.14
CA TYR A 96 10.26 10.09 23.37
C TYR A 96 11.53 9.64 24.12
N GLN A 97 11.89 10.26 25.25
CA GLN A 97 13.12 9.97 25.99
C GLN A 97 13.13 8.55 26.57
N LYS A 98 14.32 7.93 26.65
CA LYS A 98 14.49 6.59 27.22
C LYS A 98 13.95 6.49 28.66
N ASP A 99 14.30 7.47 29.50
CA ASP A 99 13.99 7.45 30.93
C ASP A 99 12.64 8.13 31.27
N TYR A 100 11.81 8.46 30.27
CA TYR A 100 10.49 9.03 30.53
C TYR A 100 9.57 8.01 31.22
N ASN A 101 8.92 8.43 32.30
CA ASN A 101 8.03 7.59 33.09
C ASN A 101 6.62 7.52 32.48
N ASP A 102 6.32 6.44 31.76
CA ASP A 102 5.00 6.13 31.20
C ASP A 102 4.18 5.17 32.06
N SER A 103 4.50 5.03 33.36
CA SER A 103 3.77 4.12 34.25
C SER A 103 2.26 4.38 34.24
N ASN A 104 1.87 5.65 34.07
CA ASN A 104 0.48 6.12 34.07
C ASN A 104 -0.17 6.07 32.68
N TRP A 105 0.56 5.71 31.63
CA TRP A 105 -0.01 5.56 30.29
C TRP A 105 -0.90 4.32 30.20
N GLN A 106 -1.90 4.43 29.33
CA GLN A 106 -2.78 3.35 28.94
C GLN A 106 -2.01 2.25 28.20
N GLN A 107 -2.67 1.14 27.89
CA GLN A 107 -2.12 0.10 27.04
C GLN A 107 -3.02 -0.12 25.83
N GLU A 108 -2.42 -0.13 24.64
CA GLU A 108 -3.07 -0.39 23.35
C GLU A 108 -2.41 -1.60 22.68
N LYS A 109 -3.17 -2.35 21.87
CA LYS A 109 -2.62 -3.42 21.04
C LYS A 109 -1.92 -2.81 19.83
N VAL A 110 -0.77 -3.36 19.48
CA VAL A 110 -0.05 -3.08 18.23
C VAL A 110 0.17 -4.43 17.53
N PRO A 111 -0.28 -4.61 16.28
CA PRO A 111 -1.10 -3.68 15.51
C PRO A 111 -2.48 -3.44 16.14
N GLY A 112 -2.96 -2.21 16.01
CA GLY A 112 -4.25 -1.76 16.51
C GLY A 112 -4.58 -0.34 16.07
N SER A 113 -5.87 -0.07 15.97
CA SER A 113 -6.38 1.27 15.72
C SER A 113 -6.92 1.87 17.01
N TRP A 114 -6.45 3.06 17.37
CA TRP A 114 -6.92 3.73 18.59
C TRP A 114 -8.40 4.04 18.53
N ASP A 115 -8.99 4.11 17.34
CA ASP A 115 -10.42 4.32 17.12
C ASP A 115 -11.30 3.31 17.85
N LEU A 116 -10.77 2.11 18.09
CA LEU A 116 -11.51 1.02 18.75
C LEU A 116 -11.17 0.88 20.24
N TYR A 117 -10.28 1.71 20.78
CA TYR A 117 -9.85 1.63 22.18
C TYR A 117 -10.98 1.87 23.18
N ASP A 118 -11.74 2.94 23.01
CA ASP A 118 -12.83 3.34 23.92
C ASP A 118 -13.97 3.98 23.12
N THR A 119 -14.53 3.22 22.17
CA THR A 119 -15.62 3.68 21.29
C THR A 119 -16.71 2.60 21.16
N PRO A 120 -17.46 2.29 22.23
CA PRO A 120 -18.51 1.27 22.16
C PRO A 120 -19.60 1.65 21.16
N GLY A 121 -20.04 0.70 20.34
CA GLY A 121 -21.11 0.92 19.37
C GLY A 121 -20.69 1.67 18.10
N PHE A 122 -19.39 1.85 17.84
CA PHE A 122 -18.93 2.51 16.62
C PHE A 122 -19.13 1.63 15.38
N GLY A 123 -20.02 2.08 14.48
CA GLY A 123 -20.38 1.37 13.26
C GLY A 123 -21.48 0.34 13.55
N THR A 124 -22.67 0.82 13.90
CA THR A 124 -23.89 0.03 14.12
C THR A 124 -25.01 0.50 13.19
N TYR A 125 -25.94 -0.39 12.89
CA TYR A 125 -27.12 -0.10 12.06
C TYR A 125 -28.24 0.65 12.80
N ASP A 126 -28.06 0.98 14.09
CA ASP A 126 -29.10 1.51 14.98
C ASP A 126 -29.21 3.05 15.00
N GLY A 127 -28.34 3.75 14.26
CA GLY A 127 -28.39 5.21 14.14
C GLY A 127 -27.88 5.97 15.38
N SER A 128 -27.08 5.34 16.25
CA SER A 128 -26.40 6.01 17.38
C SER A 128 -25.52 7.21 16.96
N ASN A 129 -24.97 7.99 17.90
CA ASN A 129 -24.18 9.18 17.54
C ASN A 129 -22.74 8.82 17.10
N PHE A 130 -22.23 9.47 16.06
CA PHE A 130 -20.81 9.53 15.64
C PHE A 130 -19.89 10.26 16.66
N GLY A 131 -20.31 10.51 17.90
CA GLY A 131 -19.80 11.68 18.63
C GLY A 131 -18.88 11.44 19.83
N GLU A 132 -18.66 10.19 20.24
CA GLU A 132 -18.07 9.88 21.55
C GLU A 132 -17.03 8.77 21.45
N GLY A 133 -15.97 8.87 22.25
CA GLY A 133 -14.92 7.86 22.30
C GLY A 133 -13.71 8.16 21.43
N THR A 134 -12.79 7.18 21.34
CA THR A 134 -11.49 7.38 20.72
C THR A 134 -11.48 7.48 19.20
N ALA A 135 -12.51 7.00 18.53
CA ALA A 135 -12.67 7.19 17.09
C ALA A 135 -12.70 8.67 16.70
N PHE A 136 -13.19 9.55 17.58
CA PHE A 136 -13.39 10.98 17.27
C PHE A 136 -12.31 11.88 17.87
N TYR A 137 -11.19 11.31 18.33
CA TYR A 137 -10.00 12.07 18.68
C TYR A 137 -9.04 12.17 17.50
N ASP A 138 -8.72 13.40 17.13
CA ASP A 138 -7.74 13.73 16.11
C ASP A 138 -6.55 14.46 16.73
N GLY A 139 -5.45 14.50 15.99
CA GLY A 139 -4.18 15.05 16.43
C GLY A 139 -3.17 13.94 16.72
N ASP A 140 -2.39 14.16 17.76
CA ASP A 140 -1.24 13.32 18.09
C ASP A 140 -1.59 12.26 19.14
N ALA A 141 -1.07 11.05 18.94
CA ALA A 141 -1.01 10.01 19.94
C ALA A 141 0.40 9.43 20.01
N TRP A 142 0.78 8.92 21.17
CA TRP A 142 2.09 8.34 21.40
C TRP A 142 1.99 6.87 21.81
N PHE A 143 2.83 6.07 21.19
CA PHE A 143 3.03 4.66 21.50
C PHE A 143 4.45 4.47 22.02
N ARG A 144 4.63 3.73 23.12
CA ARG A 144 5.94 3.39 23.68
C ARG A 144 6.02 1.92 24.04
N THR A 145 7.14 1.28 23.75
CA THR A 145 7.41 -0.06 24.29
C THR A 145 8.89 -0.29 24.52
N HIS A 146 9.19 -1.20 25.46
CA HIS A 146 10.53 -1.67 25.74
C HIS A 146 10.78 -2.98 24.99
N PHE A 147 12.00 -3.15 24.49
CA PHE A 147 12.41 -4.36 23.80
C PHE A 147 13.91 -4.61 24.00
N SER A 148 14.34 -5.85 23.83
CA SER A 148 15.72 -6.27 24.04
C SER A 148 16.18 -7.13 22.87
N PRO A 149 16.82 -6.53 21.84
CA PRO A 149 17.42 -7.31 20.76
C PRO A 149 18.58 -8.15 21.32
N ASP A 150 18.81 -9.32 20.72
CA ASP A 150 19.85 -10.24 21.19
C ASP A 150 21.26 -9.62 21.11
N ALA A 151 22.15 -9.97 22.04
CA ALA A 151 23.52 -9.43 22.07
C ALA A 151 24.33 -9.76 20.79
N SER A 152 23.97 -10.83 20.08
CA SER A 152 24.56 -11.23 18.79
C SER A 152 24.34 -10.22 17.67
N TRP A 153 23.36 -9.31 17.81
CA TRP A 153 23.08 -8.27 16.81
C TRP A 153 24.11 -7.14 16.82
N LYS A 154 25.11 -7.20 17.70
CA LYS A 154 26.21 -6.24 17.72
C LYS A 154 26.98 -6.27 16.40
N ASN A 155 27.15 -5.09 15.80
CA ASN A 155 27.80 -4.88 14.49
C ASN A 155 27.06 -5.50 13.30
N GLN A 156 25.77 -5.83 13.45
CA GLN A 156 24.88 -6.16 12.34
C GLN A 156 24.18 -4.90 11.83
N PHE A 157 23.70 -4.98 10.59
CA PHE A 157 22.76 -4.00 10.07
C PHE A 157 21.36 -4.37 10.55
N VAL A 158 20.64 -3.42 11.14
CA VAL A 158 19.32 -3.64 11.71
C VAL A 158 18.33 -2.63 11.14
N LYS A 159 17.24 -3.14 10.58
CA LYS A 159 16.09 -2.35 10.12
C LYS A 159 14.94 -2.49 11.10
N LEU A 160 14.24 -1.39 11.32
CA LEU A 160 12.91 -1.36 11.92
C LEU A 160 11.88 -1.23 10.81
N ASN A 161 10.98 -2.20 10.72
CA ASN A 161 9.97 -2.31 9.68
C ASN A 161 8.60 -2.03 10.29
N PHE A 162 7.83 -1.17 9.63
CA PHE A 162 6.40 -0.96 9.88
C PHE A 162 5.64 -1.40 8.64
N LEU A 163 4.63 -2.26 8.80
CA LEU A 163 3.77 -2.65 7.68
C LEU A 163 2.67 -1.60 7.38
N GLY A 164 2.41 -0.69 8.32
CA GLY A 164 1.43 0.39 8.17
C GLY A 164 1.24 1.17 9.48
N VAL A 165 1.27 2.50 9.37
CA VAL A 165 0.97 3.45 10.45
C VAL A 165 0.11 4.55 9.87
N ASN A 166 -1.12 4.73 10.37
CA ASN A 166 -2.05 5.69 9.81
C ASN A 166 -2.23 6.90 10.74
N TYR A 167 -1.94 8.15 10.35
CA TYR A 167 -1.51 8.60 9.01
C TYR A 167 -0.03 8.99 8.90
N ARG A 168 0.48 9.82 9.81
CA ARG A 168 1.89 10.25 9.81
C ARG A 168 2.59 9.79 11.08
N ALA A 169 3.83 9.33 10.97
CA ALA A 169 4.60 8.76 12.06
C ALA A 169 5.94 9.47 12.27
N TRP A 170 6.36 9.67 13.52
CA TRP A 170 7.73 10.03 13.91
C TRP A 170 8.26 8.98 14.87
N VAL A 171 9.40 8.39 14.53
CA VAL A 171 9.97 7.23 15.24
C VAL A 171 11.21 7.63 16.01
N TYR A 172 11.27 7.22 17.27
CA TYR A 172 12.38 7.47 18.17
C TYR A 172 12.86 6.15 18.80
N ILE A 173 14.17 5.98 18.89
CA ILE A 173 14.81 4.85 19.58
C ILE A 173 15.74 5.42 20.66
N ASN A 174 15.54 5.02 21.91
CA ASN A 174 16.31 5.48 23.07
C ASN A 174 16.40 7.02 23.17
N GLY A 175 15.35 7.75 22.78
CA GLY A 175 15.33 9.21 22.79
C GLY A 175 15.91 9.89 21.54
N HIS A 176 16.46 9.13 20.59
CA HIS A 176 16.98 9.64 19.33
C HIS A 176 15.91 9.55 18.23
N PHE A 177 15.70 10.64 17.49
CA PHE A 177 14.85 10.61 16.30
C PHE A 177 15.53 9.79 15.20
N VAL A 178 14.80 8.82 14.63
CA VAL A 178 15.31 7.91 13.60
C VAL A 178 14.74 8.25 12.23
N GLY A 179 13.46 8.63 12.16
CA GLY A 179 12.81 8.95 10.90
C GLY A 179 11.33 9.27 11.04
N GLU A 180 10.75 9.74 9.95
CA GLU A 180 9.31 10.01 9.83
C GLU A 180 8.75 9.37 8.56
N HIS A 181 7.45 9.07 8.57
CA HIS A 181 6.74 8.50 7.42
C HIS A 181 5.37 9.13 7.26
N GLU A 182 4.97 9.39 6.03
CA GLU A 182 3.65 9.87 5.66
C GLU A 182 3.02 8.90 4.65
N GLY A 183 1.82 8.42 4.96
CA GLY A 183 1.14 7.39 4.19
C GLY A 183 0.59 6.31 5.13
N GLY A 184 -0.74 6.11 5.10
CA GLY A 184 -1.40 5.23 6.07
C GLY A 184 -1.30 3.74 5.79
N ASN A 185 -1.03 3.37 4.54
CA ASN A 185 -1.26 2.02 4.02
C ASN A 185 -0.02 1.40 3.35
N THR A 186 1.08 2.15 3.23
CA THR A 186 2.34 1.67 2.65
C THR A 186 3.32 1.24 3.74
N PRO A 187 4.02 0.10 3.59
CA PRO A 187 5.07 -0.29 4.52
C PRO A 187 6.31 0.59 4.33
N PHE A 188 7.08 0.76 5.41
CA PHE A 188 8.36 1.48 5.39
C PHE A 188 9.37 0.87 6.37
N ALA A 189 10.65 1.12 6.10
CA ALA A 189 11.76 0.63 6.91
C ALA A 189 12.75 1.74 7.24
N LEU A 190 13.29 1.71 8.46
CA LEU A 190 14.30 2.65 8.95
C LEU A 190 15.53 1.90 9.44
N ASN A 191 16.72 2.37 9.04
CA ASN A 191 17.99 1.88 9.60
C ASN A 191 18.12 2.33 11.06
N VAL A 192 18.13 1.38 11.99
CA VAL A 192 18.20 1.64 13.44
C VAL A 192 19.52 1.19 14.07
N SER A 193 20.46 0.69 13.26
CA SER A 193 21.70 0.03 13.72
C SER A 193 22.47 0.85 14.76
N GLU A 194 22.62 2.16 14.53
CA GLU A 194 23.39 3.06 15.40
C GLU A 194 22.66 3.49 16.68
N TYR A 195 21.34 3.28 16.75
CA TYR A 195 20.50 3.72 17.87
C TYR A 195 20.23 2.61 18.88
N LEU A 196 20.52 1.36 18.51
CA LEU A 196 20.26 0.17 19.33
C LEU A 196 21.41 -0.15 20.28
N GLN A 197 21.04 -0.76 21.40
CA GLN A 197 21.93 -1.35 22.38
C GLN A 197 21.66 -2.86 22.47
N PRO A 198 22.21 -3.69 21.57
CA PRO A 198 22.05 -5.15 21.61
C PRO A 198 22.39 -5.77 22.96
N GLY A 199 21.58 -6.73 23.40
CA GLY A 199 21.68 -7.40 24.70
C GLY A 199 21.26 -6.54 25.90
N LYS A 200 20.67 -5.36 25.67
CA LYS A 200 20.17 -4.45 26.70
C LYS A 200 18.75 -4.02 26.42
N ASP A 201 18.14 -3.42 27.43
CA ASP A 201 16.85 -2.75 27.30
C ASP A 201 16.96 -1.51 26.39
N ASN A 202 16.09 -1.47 25.39
CA ASN A 202 15.89 -0.37 24.46
C ASN A 202 14.44 0.08 24.52
N VAL A 203 14.21 1.36 24.25
CA VAL A 203 12.86 1.94 24.18
C VAL A 203 12.60 2.44 22.78
N ILE A 204 11.45 2.08 22.22
CA ILE A 204 10.87 2.74 21.05
C ILE A 204 9.75 3.66 21.50
N ALA A 205 9.71 4.86 20.92
CA ALA A 205 8.57 5.76 21.02
C ALA A 205 8.14 6.17 19.60
N VAL A 206 6.85 6.11 19.32
CA VAL A 206 6.28 6.51 18.03
C VAL A 206 5.19 7.53 18.29
N ARG A 207 5.34 8.73 17.71
CA ARG A 207 4.27 9.70 17.63
C ARG A 207 3.52 9.45 16.33
N VAL A 208 2.21 9.28 16.42
CA VAL A 208 1.32 9.09 15.28
C VAL A 208 0.35 10.26 15.22
N HIS A 209 0.16 10.83 14.04
CA HIS A 209 -0.75 11.95 13.81
C HIS A 209 -1.85 11.57 12.83
N ARG A 210 -3.09 11.89 13.18
CA ARG A 210 -4.23 11.92 12.26
C ARG A 210 -4.82 13.33 12.23
N ARG A 211 -4.92 13.91 11.03
CA ARG A 211 -5.72 15.12 10.80
C ARG A 211 -7.21 14.83 10.99
N ALA A 212 -7.91 15.75 11.63
CA ALA A 212 -9.37 15.72 11.68
C ALA A 212 -10.02 15.63 10.30
N ASP A 213 -11.09 14.86 10.19
CA ASP A 213 -11.97 14.89 9.02
C ASP A 213 -13.03 15.98 9.14
N PHE A 214 -13.48 16.29 10.36
CA PHE A 214 -14.49 17.32 10.59
C PHE A 214 -14.07 18.25 11.74
N ASP A 215 -14.53 19.50 11.69
CA ASP A 215 -14.29 20.47 12.78
C ASP A 215 -15.04 20.11 14.08
N SER A 216 -16.10 19.32 13.97
CA SER A 216 -16.82 18.72 15.09
C SER A 216 -17.57 17.46 14.63
N TYR A 217 -17.40 16.33 15.32
CA TYR A 217 -18.17 15.10 15.05
C TYR A 217 -19.55 15.07 15.72
N THR A 218 -19.83 16.03 16.60
CA THR A 218 -21.09 16.13 17.37
C THR A 218 -22.01 17.23 16.86
N SER A 219 -21.54 18.09 15.96
CA SER A 219 -22.31 19.23 15.44
C SER A 219 -23.16 18.81 14.24
N PRO A 220 -24.44 19.22 14.15
CA PRO A 220 -25.23 19.03 12.94
C PRO A 220 -24.69 19.86 11.75
N ASP A 221 -23.93 20.91 12.02
CA ASP A 221 -23.32 21.80 11.02
C ASP A 221 -21.82 21.49 10.80
N ALA A 222 -21.39 20.26 11.11
CA ALA A 222 -20.00 19.80 10.97
C ALA A 222 -19.44 20.12 9.57
N LYS A 223 -18.27 20.77 9.53
CA LYS A 223 -17.60 21.13 8.28
C LYS A 223 -16.42 20.21 8.02
N PRO A 224 -16.25 19.73 6.78
CA PRO A 224 -15.06 18.99 6.39
C PRO A 224 -13.79 19.81 6.63
N VAL A 225 -12.78 19.17 7.21
CA VAL A 225 -11.43 19.70 7.35
C VAL A 225 -10.60 19.19 6.19
N THR A 226 -9.82 20.08 5.59
CA THR A 226 -8.92 19.76 4.48
C THR A 226 -7.47 20.05 4.84
N ASN A 227 -6.55 19.30 4.24
CA ASN A 227 -5.12 19.59 4.26
C ASN A 227 -4.60 19.48 2.84
N ASP A 228 -4.03 20.58 2.32
CA ASP A 228 -3.58 20.69 0.93
C ASP A 228 -2.61 19.59 0.48
N VAL A 229 -1.80 19.02 1.40
CA VAL A 229 -0.72 18.08 1.06
C VAL A 229 -1.03 16.61 1.37
N GLU A 230 -1.90 16.33 2.34
CA GLU A 230 -2.22 14.96 2.74
C GLU A 230 -3.08 14.24 1.70
N LEU A 231 -2.98 12.93 1.65
CA LEU A 231 -3.79 12.06 0.79
C LEU A 231 -4.55 11.02 1.64
N PRO A 232 -5.89 11.03 1.65
CA PRO A 232 -6.77 12.00 0.97
C PRO A 232 -6.77 13.38 1.67
N TYR A 233 -6.88 14.45 0.87
CA TYR A 233 -6.79 15.84 1.33
C TYR A 233 -8.05 16.32 2.08
N LYS A 234 -9.16 15.59 1.93
CA LYS A 234 -10.47 15.84 2.55
C LYS A 234 -11.09 14.51 3.03
N PRO A 235 -12.21 14.54 3.77
CA PRO A 235 -12.91 13.32 4.15
C PRO A 235 -13.41 12.55 2.92
N VAL A 236 -13.12 11.25 2.90
CA VAL A 236 -13.53 10.29 1.85
C VAL A 236 -14.67 9.42 2.34
N ASP A 237 -15.27 8.62 1.48
CA ASP A 237 -16.47 7.83 1.81
C ASP A 237 -16.27 6.72 2.85
N TYR A 238 -15.02 6.33 3.15
CA TYR A 238 -14.66 5.35 4.17
C TYR A 238 -14.02 5.97 5.43
N TRP A 239 -14.00 5.20 6.52
CA TRP A 239 -13.40 5.61 7.79
C TRP A 239 -11.87 5.53 7.81
N ARG A 240 -11.20 6.62 8.23
CA ARG A 240 -9.74 6.70 8.33
C ARG A 240 -9.25 6.31 9.73
N TYR A 241 -9.27 5.02 10.02
CA TYR A 241 -8.69 4.43 11.23
C TYR A 241 -7.24 4.87 11.44
N ALA A 242 -6.90 5.32 12.65
CA ALA A 242 -5.56 5.75 12.98
C ALA A 242 -4.89 4.88 14.05
N GLY A 243 -3.56 4.94 14.08
CA GLY A 243 -2.70 4.15 14.95
C GLY A 243 -1.61 3.40 14.18
N ILE A 244 -0.95 2.47 14.87
CA ILE A 244 -0.01 1.53 14.26
C ILE A 244 -0.84 0.34 13.80
N THR A 245 -1.39 0.44 12.59
CA THR A 245 -2.50 -0.42 12.14
C THR A 245 -2.04 -1.79 11.64
N ARG A 246 -0.75 -1.97 11.35
CA ARG A 246 -0.15 -3.25 10.91
C ARG A 246 1.17 -3.52 11.64
N SER A 247 1.68 -4.74 11.51
CA SER A 247 2.80 -5.23 12.33
C SER A 247 4.06 -4.38 12.29
N VAL A 248 4.80 -4.43 13.40
CA VAL A 248 6.10 -3.78 13.57
C VAL A 248 7.13 -4.82 14.00
N TYR A 249 8.29 -4.82 13.36
CA TYR A 249 9.34 -5.77 13.70
C TYR A 249 10.73 -5.25 13.36
N LEU A 250 11.73 -5.75 14.07
CA LEU A 250 13.13 -5.57 13.71
C LEU A 250 13.62 -6.76 12.88
N GLU A 251 14.46 -6.48 11.91
CA GLU A 251 15.20 -7.45 11.12
C GLU A 251 16.69 -7.10 11.17
N ALA A 252 17.51 -8.05 11.64
CA ALA A 252 18.96 -7.95 11.66
C ALA A 252 19.59 -8.87 10.61
N THR A 253 20.52 -8.32 9.84
CA THR A 253 21.25 -9.01 8.77
C THR A 253 22.76 -8.81 8.91
N SER A 254 23.55 -9.51 8.10
CA SER A 254 24.93 -9.08 7.87
C SER A 254 24.97 -7.67 7.28
N ASN A 255 26.11 -6.97 7.43
CA ASN A 255 26.32 -5.65 6.83
C ASN A 255 26.35 -5.70 5.30
N VAL A 256 26.51 -6.89 4.71
CA VAL A 256 26.32 -7.10 3.28
C VAL A 256 25.10 -7.99 3.12
N ASN A 257 24.01 -7.45 2.57
CA ASN A 257 22.74 -8.16 2.48
C ASN A 257 22.14 -8.10 1.08
N VAL A 258 21.20 -9.01 0.84
CA VAL A 258 20.25 -8.93 -0.28
C VAL A 258 19.07 -8.08 0.18
N SER A 259 18.94 -6.87 -0.33
CA SER A 259 17.86 -5.96 0.06
C SER A 259 16.53 -6.36 -0.57
N LYS A 260 16.54 -6.80 -1.84
CA LYS A 260 15.35 -7.26 -2.58
C LYS A 260 15.74 -8.13 -3.77
N ILE A 261 14.86 -9.06 -4.15
CA ILE A 261 14.91 -9.79 -5.43
C ILE A 261 13.72 -9.30 -6.26
N LEU A 262 13.97 -8.84 -7.49
CA LEU A 262 12.90 -8.53 -8.45
C LEU A 262 12.78 -9.68 -9.45
N THR A 263 11.55 -10.13 -9.71
CA THR A 263 11.25 -11.22 -10.63
C THR A 263 10.38 -10.75 -11.79
N SER A 264 10.66 -11.28 -12.98
CA SER A 264 9.83 -11.14 -14.17
C SER A 264 9.86 -12.45 -14.93
N THR A 265 8.71 -12.86 -15.47
CA THR A 265 8.57 -14.13 -16.20
C THR A 265 7.97 -13.92 -17.57
N GLY A 266 8.44 -14.69 -18.54
CA GLY A 266 7.85 -14.77 -19.89
C GLY A 266 8.53 -15.87 -20.70
N ASP A 267 7.76 -16.57 -21.54
CA ASP A 267 8.26 -17.63 -22.43
C ASP A 267 9.13 -18.71 -21.73
N HIS A 268 8.68 -19.16 -20.56
CA HIS A 268 9.40 -20.10 -19.69
C HIS A 268 10.83 -19.63 -19.32
N THR A 269 11.02 -18.33 -19.21
CA THR A 269 12.23 -17.71 -18.66
C THR A 269 11.86 -16.92 -17.41
N LEU A 270 12.65 -17.09 -16.36
CA LEU A 270 12.66 -16.22 -15.18
C LEU A 270 13.85 -15.27 -15.29
N THR A 271 13.60 -13.97 -15.30
CA THR A 271 14.63 -12.96 -15.07
C THR A 271 14.59 -12.53 -13.62
N THR A 272 15.74 -12.63 -12.96
CA THR A 272 15.95 -12.15 -11.58
C THR A 272 16.85 -10.92 -11.60
N LYS A 273 16.55 -9.93 -10.77
CA LYS A 273 17.42 -8.80 -10.48
C LYS A 273 17.61 -8.70 -8.97
N VAL A 274 18.78 -9.09 -8.50
CA VAL A 274 19.11 -9.14 -7.07
C VAL A 274 19.77 -7.84 -6.65
N VAL A 275 19.13 -7.08 -5.76
CA VAL A 275 19.67 -5.85 -5.16
C VAL A 275 20.50 -6.24 -3.94
N VAL A 276 21.79 -5.98 -3.99
CA VAL A 276 22.75 -6.26 -2.91
C VAL A 276 23.31 -4.94 -2.39
N TYR A 277 23.45 -4.82 -1.08
CA TYR A 277 23.94 -3.60 -0.45
C TYR A 277 24.98 -3.89 0.62
N ASN A 278 26.09 -3.14 0.57
CA ASN A 278 27.13 -3.12 1.59
C ASN A 278 26.98 -1.90 2.51
N HIS A 279 26.34 -2.10 3.66
CA HIS A 279 26.23 -1.14 4.77
C HIS A 279 27.55 -1.01 5.57
N GLY A 280 28.56 -1.82 5.27
CA GLY A 280 29.82 -1.84 6.00
C GLY A 280 30.79 -0.71 5.61
N ASP A 281 31.84 -0.55 6.43
CA ASP A 281 32.90 0.45 6.25
C ASP A 281 34.06 -0.03 5.36
N LYS A 282 33.98 -1.27 4.85
CA LYS A 282 35.03 -1.93 4.09
C LYS A 282 34.53 -2.44 2.76
N LYS A 283 35.44 -2.43 1.79
CA LYS A 283 35.28 -3.14 0.54
C LYS A 283 35.21 -4.65 0.80
N VAL A 284 34.29 -5.33 0.14
CA VAL A 284 34.01 -6.75 0.31
C VAL A 284 33.90 -7.47 -1.02
N GLU A 285 34.29 -8.74 -1.02
CA GLU A 285 34.01 -9.68 -2.11
C GLU A 285 33.06 -10.76 -1.59
N ARG A 286 32.08 -11.15 -2.42
CA ARG A 286 31.08 -12.18 -2.12
C ARG A 286 30.82 -13.06 -3.33
N GLN A 287 30.50 -14.32 -3.06
CA GLN A 287 29.86 -15.18 -4.04
C GLN A 287 28.33 -15.05 -3.87
N LEU A 288 27.64 -14.58 -4.91
CA LEU A 288 26.18 -14.62 -4.98
C LEU A 288 25.75 -15.90 -5.71
N VAL A 289 24.88 -16.69 -5.10
CA VAL A 289 24.20 -17.83 -5.72
C VAL A 289 22.71 -17.53 -5.77
N VAL A 290 22.08 -17.73 -6.93
CA VAL A 290 20.63 -17.58 -7.12
C VAL A 290 20.06 -18.91 -7.61
N ASP A 291 19.13 -19.46 -6.84
CA ASP A 291 18.38 -20.67 -7.16
C ASP A 291 16.97 -20.30 -7.64
N PRO A 292 16.56 -20.67 -8.87
CA PRO A 292 15.23 -20.32 -9.39
C PRO A 292 14.09 -21.11 -8.74
N GLY A 293 14.39 -22.09 -7.88
CA GLY A 293 13.41 -22.87 -7.15
C GLY A 293 13.24 -24.30 -7.66
N GLU A 294 12.77 -25.16 -6.78
CA GLU A 294 12.49 -26.56 -7.10
C GLU A 294 11.40 -26.69 -8.18
N GLN A 295 11.41 -27.80 -8.92
CA GLN A 295 10.39 -28.15 -9.93
C GLN A 295 10.30 -27.21 -11.15
N THR A 296 11.10 -26.15 -11.20
CA THR A 296 11.17 -25.24 -12.36
C THR A 296 11.93 -25.82 -13.55
N GLY A 297 12.84 -26.78 -13.29
CA GLY A 297 13.82 -27.27 -14.26
C GLY A 297 15.04 -26.36 -14.44
N GLY A 298 15.02 -25.16 -13.84
CA GLY A 298 16.16 -24.26 -13.78
C GLY A 298 17.26 -24.78 -12.85
N LYS A 299 18.50 -24.35 -13.09
CA LYS A 299 19.65 -24.69 -12.24
C LYS A 299 20.18 -23.45 -11.55
N PRO A 300 20.68 -23.55 -10.30
CA PRO A 300 21.32 -22.43 -9.63
C PRO A 300 22.45 -21.83 -10.45
N LYS A 301 22.51 -20.49 -10.48
CA LYS A 301 23.59 -19.73 -11.09
C LYS A 301 24.36 -18.98 -10.02
N SER A 302 25.61 -18.66 -10.29
CA SER A 302 26.44 -17.94 -9.33
C SER A 302 27.31 -16.89 -10.00
N LYS A 303 27.64 -15.83 -9.25
CA LYS A 303 28.46 -14.71 -9.72
C LYS A 303 29.28 -14.15 -8.56
N GLU A 304 30.57 -13.95 -8.80
CA GLU A 304 31.41 -13.15 -7.90
C GLU A 304 31.02 -11.67 -8.01
N ILE A 305 30.84 -11.03 -6.86
CA ILE A 305 30.58 -9.60 -6.76
C ILE A 305 31.54 -8.95 -5.79
N GLU A 306 31.88 -7.72 -6.11
CA GLU A 306 32.69 -6.84 -5.30
C GLU A 306 31.87 -5.60 -4.99
N LEU A 307 31.82 -5.16 -3.74
CA LEU A 307 31.11 -3.95 -3.31
C LEU A 307 32.03 -3.08 -2.46
N ASN A 308 32.09 -1.80 -2.78
CA ASN A 308 32.70 -0.78 -1.95
C ASN A 308 31.79 -0.46 -0.75
N PRO A 309 32.32 0.21 0.30
CA PRO A 309 31.50 0.72 1.39
C PRO A 309 30.35 1.59 0.86
N GLY A 310 29.12 1.35 1.30
CA GLY A 310 27.93 2.10 0.87
C GLY A 310 27.47 1.82 -0.56
N GLU A 311 28.08 0.86 -1.28
CA GLU A 311 27.69 0.53 -2.65
C GLU A 311 26.46 -0.38 -2.69
N VAL A 312 25.47 0.03 -3.47
CA VAL A 312 24.35 -0.82 -3.91
C VAL A 312 24.66 -1.36 -5.30
N LYS A 313 24.45 -2.65 -5.50
CA LYS A 313 24.72 -3.39 -6.75
C LYS A 313 23.48 -4.14 -7.19
N VAL A 314 23.22 -4.22 -8.49
CA VAL A 314 22.17 -5.08 -9.05
C VAL A 314 22.78 -6.16 -9.91
N VAL A 315 22.46 -7.42 -9.60
CA VAL A 315 22.88 -8.57 -10.41
C VAL A 315 21.68 -9.16 -11.14
N SER A 316 21.71 -9.07 -12.47
CA SER A 316 20.71 -9.71 -13.33
C SER A 316 21.13 -11.14 -13.68
N MET A 317 20.22 -12.10 -13.55
CA MET A 317 20.39 -13.48 -14.01
C MET A 317 19.09 -14.01 -14.61
N ASP A 318 19.19 -14.63 -15.79
CA ASP A 318 18.06 -15.30 -16.45
C ASP A 318 18.13 -16.81 -16.23
N PHE A 319 16.99 -17.48 -16.11
CA PHE A 319 16.89 -18.92 -15.93
C PHE A 319 15.89 -19.51 -16.90
N ASP A 320 16.28 -20.59 -17.58
CA ASP A 320 15.34 -21.42 -18.34
C ASP A 320 14.56 -22.30 -17.38
N ILE A 321 13.27 -22.00 -17.20
CA ILE A 321 12.36 -22.69 -16.28
C ILE A 321 11.33 -23.50 -17.08
N LYS A 322 11.82 -24.32 -18.02
CA LYS A 322 10.97 -25.05 -19.00
C LYS A 322 9.99 -26.05 -18.37
N SER A 323 10.17 -26.41 -17.10
CA SER A 323 9.24 -27.29 -16.36
C SER A 323 8.25 -26.51 -15.48
N ALA A 324 8.40 -25.19 -15.35
CA ALA A 324 7.45 -24.37 -14.62
C ALA A 324 6.09 -24.36 -15.32
N SER A 325 5.03 -24.51 -14.53
CA SER A 325 3.63 -24.40 -14.96
C SER A 325 3.17 -22.95 -14.83
N TYR A 326 2.27 -22.53 -15.71
CA TYR A 326 1.71 -21.19 -15.64
C TYR A 326 0.90 -21.02 -14.36
N TRP A 327 1.03 -19.85 -13.74
CA TRP A 327 0.09 -19.39 -12.72
C TRP A 327 -1.19 -18.93 -13.42
N THR A 328 -2.33 -19.43 -12.97
CA THR A 328 -3.68 -19.00 -13.39
C THR A 328 -4.62 -19.02 -12.19
N PRO A 329 -5.81 -18.40 -12.29
CA PRO A 329 -6.82 -18.49 -11.24
C PRO A 329 -7.21 -19.93 -10.85
N ASP A 330 -7.22 -20.85 -11.82
CA ASP A 330 -7.61 -22.24 -11.58
C ASP A 330 -6.43 -23.16 -11.23
N SER A 331 -5.20 -22.70 -11.46
CA SER A 331 -3.95 -23.40 -11.13
C SER A 331 -2.89 -22.39 -10.64
N PRO A 332 -3.01 -21.88 -9.40
CA PRO A 332 -2.15 -20.82 -8.86
C PRO A 332 -0.77 -21.34 -8.41
N THR A 333 0.00 -21.90 -9.34
CA THR A 333 1.32 -22.47 -9.04
C THR A 333 2.34 -21.38 -8.70
N LEU A 334 2.99 -21.52 -7.54
CA LEU A 334 4.05 -20.63 -7.06
C LEU A 334 5.38 -21.36 -6.96
N TYR A 335 6.46 -20.63 -7.20
CA TYR A 335 7.84 -21.07 -7.06
C TYR A 335 8.59 -20.10 -6.14
N GLU A 336 9.60 -20.59 -5.43
CA GLU A 336 10.44 -19.78 -4.55
C GLU A 336 11.81 -19.58 -5.20
N VAL A 337 12.21 -18.32 -5.41
CA VAL A 337 13.58 -17.98 -5.82
C VAL A 337 14.37 -17.58 -4.59
N THR A 338 15.58 -18.12 -4.43
CA THR A 338 16.46 -17.81 -3.30
C THR A 338 17.78 -17.22 -3.78
N ALA A 339 18.17 -16.08 -3.22
CA ALA A 339 19.48 -15.46 -3.42
C ALA A 339 20.30 -15.57 -2.13
N THR A 340 21.46 -16.24 -2.20
CA THR A 340 22.35 -16.45 -1.05
C THR A 340 23.72 -15.84 -1.33
N LEU A 341 24.19 -15.01 -0.40
CA LEU A 341 25.54 -14.44 -0.36
C LEU A 341 26.44 -15.30 0.52
N TYR A 342 27.64 -15.60 0.05
CA TYR A 342 28.65 -16.32 0.81
C TYR A 342 29.93 -15.50 0.98
N LYS A 343 30.61 -15.65 2.12
CA LYS A 343 31.88 -14.96 2.42
C LYS A 343 33.03 -15.57 1.60
N GLY A 344 33.82 -14.73 0.92
CA GLY A 344 35.03 -15.13 0.17
C GLY A 344 34.80 -15.42 -1.32
N LYS A 345 35.87 -15.86 -2.03
CA LYS A 345 35.84 -16.34 -3.43
C LYS A 345 35.72 -17.86 -3.46
N GLY A 346 34.89 -18.40 -4.36
CA GLY A 346 34.81 -19.84 -4.62
C GLY A 346 35.28 -20.14 -6.05
N GLU A 347 36.37 -20.89 -6.21
CA GLU A 347 36.73 -21.47 -7.50
C GLU A 347 35.80 -22.66 -7.82
N GLY A 348 35.07 -22.60 -8.94
CA GLY A 348 34.43 -23.77 -9.56
C GLY A 348 32.90 -23.89 -9.43
N GLN A 349 32.31 -24.73 -10.29
CA GLN A 349 30.87 -24.99 -10.35
C GLN A 349 30.31 -25.51 -9.00
N VAL A 350 29.18 -24.93 -8.62
CA VAL A 350 28.34 -25.18 -7.45
C VAL A 350 28.37 -26.63 -6.94
N THR A 351 28.99 -26.83 -5.77
CA THR A 351 28.60 -27.86 -4.80
C THR A 351 28.60 -27.21 -3.41
N GLN A 352 27.59 -27.52 -2.57
CA GLN A 352 27.47 -27.02 -1.18
C GLN A 352 28.74 -27.21 -0.32
N SER A 353 29.67 -28.05 -0.77
CA SER A 353 30.85 -28.52 -0.06
C SER A 353 32.11 -27.66 -0.21
N GLY A 354 32.08 -26.53 -0.95
CA GLY A 354 33.27 -25.70 -1.23
C GLY A 354 33.11 -24.19 -1.08
N ILE A 355 31.93 -23.71 -0.71
CA ILE A 355 31.63 -22.28 -0.59
C ILE A 355 31.86 -21.85 0.86
N GLY A 356 32.41 -20.65 1.12
CA GLY A 356 32.59 -20.12 2.48
C GLY A 356 31.27 -20.04 3.26
N SER A 357 31.29 -19.61 4.53
CA SER A 357 30.04 -19.51 5.31
C SER A 357 29.04 -18.53 4.68
N VAL A 358 27.74 -18.85 4.72
CA VAL A 358 26.65 -17.94 4.35
C VAL A 358 26.79 -16.62 5.10
N ASP A 359 26.66 -15.50 4.38
CA ASP A 359 26.65 -14.15 4.94
C ASP A 359 25.22 -13.64 5.09
N ASP A 360 24.40 -13.80 4.05
CA ASP A 360 22.98 -13.44 4.03
C ASP A 360 22.24 -14.27 2.97
N SER A 361 20.92 -14.39 3.10
CA SER A 361 20.03 -15.06 2.17
C SER A 361 18.68 -14.38 2.19
N LEU A 362 18.03 -14.30 1.03
CA LEU A 362 16.65 -13.85 0.87
C LEU A 362 15.94 -14.75 -0.13
N SER A 363 14.70 -15.11 0.18
CA SER A 363 13.79 -15.86 -0.67
C SER A 363 12.62 -14.97 -1.04
N THR A 364 11.98 -15.20 -2.20
CA THR A 364 10.66 -14.64 -2.48
C THR A 364 9.89 -15.56 -3.44
N ASN A 365 8.57 -15.51 -3.36
CA ASN A 365 7.70 -16.28 -4.25
C ASN A 365 7.47 -15.54 -5.56
N TYR A 366 7.34 -16.29 -6.65
CA TYR A 366 6.90 -15.81 -7.94
C TYR A 366 5.99 -16.84 -8.62
N GLY A 367 5.18 -16.40 -9.58
CA GLY A 367 4.39 -17.28 -10.44
C GLY A 367 4.72 -17.01 -11.91
N MET A 368 4.82 -18.06 -12.72
CA MET A 368 5.08 -17.91 -14.15
C MET A 368 3.81 -17.47 -14.86
N ARG A 369 3.71 -16.20 -15.28
CA ARG A 369 2.57 -15.72 -16.06
C ARG A 369 2.91 -14.50 -16.92
N THR A 370 2.20 -14.33 -18.03
CA THR A 370 2.20 -13.08 -18.79
C THR A 370 0.85 -12.37 -18.63
N ILE A 371 0.88 -11.03 -18.58
CA ILE A 371 -0.31 -10.18 -18.56
C ILE A 371 -0.12 -9.06 -19.59
N ALA A 372 -1.07 -8.86 -20.48
CA ALA A 372 -0.95 -7.87 -21.55
C ALA A 372 -2.30 -7.31 -21.98
N THR A 373 -2.24 -6.16 -22.66
CA THR A 373 -3.36 -5.64 -23.44
C THR A 373 -3.10 -5.90 -24.92
N GLU A 374 -3.97 -6.66 -25.58
CA GLU A 374 -3.87 -7.02 -27.00
C GLU A 374 -5.07 -6.43 -27.74
N GLY A 375 -4.87 -5.24 -28.33
CA GLY A 375 -6.00 -4.44 -28.83
C GLY A 375 -6.93 -4.07 -27.67
N SER A 376 -8.23 -4.35 -27.82
CA SER A 376 -9.23 -4.12 -26.77
C SER A 376 -9.33 -5.24 -25.73
N LYS A 377 -8.43 -6.23 -25.73
CA LYS A 377 -8.51 -7.41 -24.86
C LYS A 377 -7.46 -7.37 -23.76
N LEU A 378 -7.84 -7.76 -22.55
CA LEU A 378 -6.89 -8.10 -21.48
C LEU A 378 -6.60 -9.60 -21.57
N THR A 379 -5.32 -9.97 -21.65
CA THR A 379 -4.89 -11.36 -21.80
C THR A 379 -4.01 -11.82 -20.64
N LEU A 380 -4.28 -13.01 -20.12
CA LEU A 380 -3.43 -13.74 -19.17
C LEU A 380 -2.88 -14.96 -19.90
N ASN A 381 -1.55 -15.10 -19.98
CA ASN A 381 -0.89 -16.20 -20.71
C ASN A 381 -1.30 -16.30 -22.19
N GLY A 382 -1.65 -15.16 -22.81
CA GLY A 382 -2.11 -15.07 -24.21
C GLY A 382 -3.60 -15.39 -24.42
N GLU A 383 -4.33 -15.75 -23.36
CA GLU A 383 -5.77 -16.01 -23.42
C GLU A 383 -6.55 -14.85 -22.83
N GLN A 384 -7.66 -14.47 -23.47
CA GLN A 384 -8.51 -13.40 -23.00
C GLN A 384 -9.15 -13.76 -21.65
N VAL A 385 -9.13 -12.84 -20.70
CA VAL A 385 -9.75 -13.01 -19.38
C VAL A 385 -10.87 -12.01 -19.16
N PHE A 386 -11.89 -12.43 -18.40
CA PHE A 386 -12.94 -11.56 -17.88
C PHE A 386 -12.83 -11.51 -16.37
N LEU A 387 -12.63 -10.31 -15.84
CA LEU A 387 -12.51 -10.03 -14.41
C LEU A 387 -13.91 -9.91 -13.81
N LYS A 388 -14.40 -10.99 -13.20
CA LYS A 388 -15.59 -10.97 -12.35
C LYS A 388 -15.13 -10.69 -10.93
N GLY A 389 -15.34 -9.48 -10.43
CA GLY A 389 -14.76 -9.09 -9.16
C GLY A 389 -15.59 -8.21 -8.26
N LEU A 390 -14.96 -7.87 -7.14
CA LEU A 390 -15.52 -7.11 -6.03
C LEU A 390 -14.51 -6.05 -5.57
N ASN A 391 -15.04 -4.93 -5.11
CA ASN A 391 -14.33 -4.02 -4.23
C ASN A 391 -14.45 -4.55 -2.80
N TRP A 392 -13.53 -4.19 -1.91
CA TRP A 392 -13.60 -4.58 -0.51
C TRP A 392 -12.81 -3.60 0.35
N HIS A 393 -13.39 -3.00 1.39
CA HIS A 393 -12.60 -2.27 2.38
C HIS A 393 -11.99 -3.24 3.40
N GLU A 394 -10.67 -3.13 3.62
CA GLU A 394 -9.93 -3.93 4.60
C GLU A 394 -10.35 -3.59 6.04
N GLU A 395 -11.46 -4.15 6.52
CA GLU A 395 -11.88 -3.98 7.90
C GLU A 395 -12.85 -5.05 8.43
N THR A 396 -12.83 -5.23 9.75
CA THR A 396 -13.87 -5.94 10.50
C THR A 396 -14.47 -5.05 11.59
N ALA A 397 -15.67 -5.40 12.07
CA ALA A 397 -16.29 -4.72 13.20
C ALA A 397 -15.44 -4.82 14.47
N ALA A 398 -14.75 -5.95 14.67
CA ALA A 398 -13.99 -6.24 15.88
C ALA A 398 -12.62 -5.54 15.93
N ASN A 399 -11.88 -5.50 14.81
CA ASN A 399 -10.49 -5.02 14.79
C ASN A 399 -10.25 -3.87 13.81
N GLY A 400 -11.28 -3.41 13.09
CA GLY A 400 -11.13 -2.36 12.08
C GLY A 400 -10.10 -2.78 11.05
N LYS A 401 -9.15 -1.88 10.72
CA LYS A 401 -8.04 -2.16 9.80
C LYS A 401 -6.92 -3.04 10.36
N SER A 402 -6.96 -3.44 11.62
CA SER A 402 -5.92 -4.24 12.29
C SER A 402 -6.33 -5.70 12.45
N MET A 403 -6.84 -6.27 11.37
CA MET A 403 -7.39 -7.62 11.32
C MET A 403 -6.37 -8.71 11.68
N THR A 404 -6.83 -9.80 12.30
CA THR A 404 -6.06 -11.04 12.44
C THR A 404 -6.02 -11.80 11.11
N ILE A 405 -5.12 -12.77 11.02
CA ILE A 405 -5.00 -13.61 9.81
C ILE A 405 -6.28 -14.42 9.58
N GLU A 406 -6.93 -14.90 10.64
CA GLU A 406 -8.20 -15.61 10.56
C GLU A 406 -9.34 -14.73 10.03
N GLU A 407 -9.34 -13.45 10.40
CA GLU A 407 -10.27 -12.47 9.83
C GLU A 407 -10.00 -12.24 8.34
N TYR A 408 -8.73 -12.08 7.93
CA TYR A 408 -8.39 -12.01 6.50
C TYR A 408 -8.83 -13.25 5.73
N ASP A 409 -8.58 -14.44 6.27
CA ASP A 409 -9.03 -15.69 5.66
C ASP A 409 -10.54 -15.70 5.49
N THR A 410 -11.30 -15.25 6.49
CA THR A 410 -12.75 -15.20 6.43
C THR A 410 -13.23 -14.24 5.33
N GLU A 411 -12.77 -13.00 5.35
CA GLU A 411 -13.14 -11.96 4.39
C GLU A 411 -12.79 -12.36 2.95
N LEU A 412 -11.57 -12.85 2.71
CA LEU A 412 -11.10 -13.18 1.36
C LEU A 412 -11.72 -14.49 0.85
N ASN A 413 -12.07 -15.44 1.72
CA ASN A 413 -12.83 -16.62 1.30
C ASN A 413 -14.24 -16.26 0.82
N HIS A 414 -14.87 -15.21 1.34
CA HIS A 414 -16.16 -14.74 0.81
C HIS A 414 -16.06 -14.33 -0.66
N VAL A 415 -14.95 -13.69 -1.06
CA VAL A 415 -14.67 -13.35 -2.47
C VAL A 415 -14.64 -14.61 -3.35
N LEU A 416 -13.98 -15.67 -2.88
CA LEU A 416 -13.93 -16.95 -3.60
C LEU A 416 -15.30 -17.65 -3.63
N ASN A 417 -16.04 -17.62 -2.52
CA ASN A 417 -17.33 -18.31 -2.36
C ASN A 417 -18.44 -17.76 -3.26
N VAL A 418 -18.31 -16.52 -3.74
CA VAL A 418 -19.20 -15.91 -4.73
C VAL A 418 -18.70 -16.05 -6.18
N ASN A 419 -17.75 -16.97 -6.39
CA ASN A 419 -17.17 -17.27 -7.70
C ASN A 419 -16.52 -16.04 -8.37
N ALA A 420 -15.98 -15.10 -7.58
CA ALA A 420 -15.16 -14.02 -8.12
C ALA A 420 -13.74 -14.55 -8.41
N ASN A 421 -13.12 -14.04 -9.48
CA ASN A 421 -11.72 -14.31 -9.82
C ASN A 421 -10.84 -13.06 -9.72
N PHE A 422 -11.41 -11.94 -9.27
CA PHE A 422 -10.77 -10.64 -9.24
C PHE A 422 -11.19 -9.83 -8.00
N ILE A 423 -10.25 -9.10 -7.43
CA ILE A 423 -10.51 -8.12 -6.36
C ILE A 423 -9.81 -6.79 -6.69
N ARG A 424 -10.49 -5.68 -6.44
CA ARG A 424 -9.89 -4.35 -6.46
C ARG A 424 -9.62 -3.89 -5.03
N ASN A 425 -8.38 -3.49 -4.77
CA ASN A 425 -7.93 -2.98 -3.47
C ASN A 425 -8.30 -1.50 -3.25
N SER A 426 -9.55 -1.13 -3.50
CA SER A 426 -10.06 0.24 -3.36
C SER A 426 -9.99 0.76 -1.91
N HIS A 427 -9.41 1.90 -1.59
CA HIS A 427 -8.70 2.86 -2.43
C HIS A 427 -7.29 3.08 -1.88
N TYR A 428 -6.61 1.98 -1.51
CA TYR A 428 -5.32 2.02 -0.82
C TYR A 428 -4.68 0.64 -0.79
N ASN A 429 -3.35 0.58 -0.71
CA ASN A 429 -2.62 -0.68 -0.61
C ASN A 429 -3.07 -1.51 0.59
N ARG A 430 -3.09 -2.83 0.43
CA ARG A 430 -3.55 -3.76 1.45
C ARG A 430 -2.43 -4.28 2.32
N HIS A 431 -2.80 -4.96 3.40
CA HIS A 431 -1.86 -5.73 4.19
C HIS A 431 -1.17 -6.77 3.30
N PRO A 432 0.14 -7.00 3.45
CA PRO A 432 0.89 -7.97 2.64
C PRO A 432 0.24 -9.37 2.54
N TYR A 433 -0.48 -9.79 3.58
CA TYR A 433 -1.24 -11.05 3.60
C TYR A 433 -2.30 -11.16 2.48
N VAL A 434 -2.94 -10.06 2.08
CA VAL A 434 -3.95 -10.08 1.01
C VAL A 434 -3.35 -10.54 -0.31
N TYR A 435 -2.12 -10.12 -0.61
CA TYR A 435 -1.39 -10.54 -1.80
C TYR A 435 -0.88 -11.98 -1.68
N ASP A 436 -0.43 -12.41 -0.49
CA ASP A 436 -0.07 -13.82 -0.24
C ASP A 436 -1.27 -14.75 -0.46
N PHE A 437 -2.44 -14.38 0.04
CA PHE A 437 -3.69 -15.09 -0.19
C PHE A 437 -4.03 -15.11 -1.68
N ALA A 438 -4.00 -13.95 -2.33
CA ALA A 438 -4.35 -13.85 -3.74
C ALA A 438 -3.43 -14.70 -4.64
N ASP A 439 -2.12 -14.68 -4.37
CA ASP A 439 -1.12 -15.51 -5.05
C ASP A 439 -1.42 -17.01 -4.90
N LYS A 440 -1.76 -17.47 -3.68
CA LYS A 440 -2.01 -18.88 -3.36
C LYS A 440 -3.37 -19.39 -3.85
N HIS A 441 -4.36 -18.51 -3.93
CA HIS A 441 -5.75 -18.88 -4.23
C HIS A 441 -6.18 -18.53 -5.65
N GLY A 442 -5.29 -17.99 -6.48
CA GLY A 442 -5.62 -17.67 -7.87
C GLY A 442 -6.52 -16.45 -8.02
N LEU A 443 -6.51 -15.54 -7.05
CA LEU A 443 -7.30 -14.31 -7.11
C LEU A 443 -6.49 -13.23 -7.82
N MET A 444 -7.00 -12.66 -8.90
CA MET A 444 -6.34 -11.55 -9.59
C MET A 444 -6.60 -10.23 -8.85
N VAL A 445 -5.60 -9.35 -8.82
CA VAL A 445 -5.64 -8.11 -8.02
C VAL A 445 -5.39 -6.89 -8.93
N LEU A 446 -6.26 -5.89 -8.80
CA LEU A 446 -5.98 -4.50 -9.15
C LEU A 446 -5.60 -3.78 -7.86
N ASP A 447 -4.33 -3.39 -7.75
CA ASP A 447 -3.86 -2.65 -6.57
C ASP A 447 -4.09 -1.16 -6.75
N ASP A 448 -4.39 -0.46 -5.65
CA ASP A 448 -4.85 0.94 -5.66
C ASP A 448 -4.06 1.78 -4.63
N VAL A 449 -4.16 3.10 -4.75
CA VAL A 449 -3.48 4.07 -3.87
C VAL A 449 -4.45 5.13 -3.35
N ASP A 450 -4.08 5.79 -2.25
CA ASP A 450 -4.88 6.78 -1.50
C ASP A 450 -5.29 8.06 -2.27
N ASN A 451 -5.01 8.12 -3.57
CA ASN A 451 -5.35 9.22 -4.48
C ASN A 451 -6.85 9.25 -4.79
N MET A 452 -7.68 9.69 -3.84
CA MET A 452 -9.13 9.75 -3.99
C MET A 452 -9.67 11.18 -3.90
N TRP A 453 -10.53 11.54 -4.86
CA TRP A 453 -11.28 12.80 -4.90
C TRP A 453 -10.46 14.08 -4.94
N LEU A 454 -9.20 14.05 -5.39
CA LEU A 454 -8.32 15.22 -5.49
C LEU A 454 -8.97 16.30 -6.38
N ASP A 455 -8.80 17.57 -5.98
CA ASP A 455 -9.10 18.70 -6.86
C ASP A 455 -7.86 19.09 -7.69
N THR A 456 -8.08 19.94 -8.69
CA THR A 456 -7.02 20.41 -9.60
C THR A 456 -5.85 21.12 -8.88
N LYS A 457 -6.09 21.78 -7.74
CA LYS A 457 -5.02 22.39 -6.94
C LYS A 457 -4.16 21.30 -6.29
N GLN A 458 -4.74 20.23 -5.76
CA GLN A 458 -3.92 19.14 -5.19
C GLN A 458 -3.21 18.34 -6.27
N GLU A 459 -3.83 18.06 -7.41
CA GLU A 459 -3.16 17.43 -8.56
C GLU A 459 -1.89 18.20 -8.93
N ALA A 460 -2.01 19.52 -9.10
CA ALA A 460 -0.86 20.39 -9.37
C ALA A 460 0.18 20.38 -8.23
N LEU A 461 -0.26 20.38 -6.97
CA LEU A 461 0.64 20.39 -5.82
C LEU A 461 1.45 19.08 -5.74
N GLN A 462 0.76 17.94 -5.89
CA GLN A 462 1.34 16.61 -5.86
C GLN A 462 2.33 16.41 -7.00
N THR A 463 2.04 16.89 -8.21
CA THR A 463 2.98 16.81 -9.33
C THR A 463 4.19 17.75 -9.19
N ASN A 464 3.96 19.00 -8.80
CA ASN A 464 4.98 20.04 -8.97
C ASN A 464 5.85 20.29 -7.74
N SER A 465 5.40 19.92 -6.54
CA SER A 465 6.05 20.40 -5.31
C SER A 465 5.99 19.53 -4.08
N TYR A 466 5.04 18.59 -3.97
CA TYR A 466 4.91 17.69 -2.81
C TYR A 466 5.29 16.24 -3.14
N GLY A 467 4.78 15.64 -4.22
CA GLY A 467 5.25 14.34 -4.70
C GLY A 467 4.72 13.10 -3.97
N LEU A 468 3.81 13.21 -2.99
CA LEU A 468 3.33 12.05 -2.24
C LEU A 468 2.56 11.06 -3.14
N SER A 469 1.70 11.55 -4.05
CA SER A 469 1.01 10.67 -5.01
C SER A 469 2.00 9.80 -5.81
N ARG A 470 3.12 10.40 -6.24
CA ARG A 470 4.19 9.73 -6.97
C ARG A 470 4.89 8.68 -6.10
N ALA A 471 5.19 9.02 -4.85
CA ALA A 471 5.82 8.12 -3.90
C ALA A 471 4.95 6.90 -3.58
N LEU A 472 3.64 7.11 -3.36
CA LEU A 472 2.69 6.02 -3.11
C LEU A 472 2.61 5.03 -4.28
N VAL A 473 2.51 5.51 -5.52
CA VAL A 473 2.46 4.59 -6.69
C VAL A 473 3.79 3.88 -6.94
N LEU A 474 4.93 4.50 -6.61
CA LEU A 474 6.24 3.84 -6.65
C LEU A 474 6.33 2.73 -5.61
N SER A 475 5.92 3.02 -4.38
CA SER A 475 5.90 2.05 -3.28
C SER A 475 4.95 0.89 -3.57
N MET A 476 3.75 1.15 -4.11
CA MET A 476 2.81 0.12 -4.56
C MET A 476 3.48 -0.84 -5.56
N ALA A 477 3.99 -0.30 -6.67
CA ALA A 477 4.56 -1.11 -7.74
C ALA A 477 5.81 -1.88 -7.30
N TRP A 478 6.69 -1.25 -6.49
CA TRP A 478 7.90 -1.87 -5.97
C TRP A 478 7.60 -3.00 -4.99
N ASN A 479 6.66 -2.79 -4.06
CA ASN A 479 6.34 -3.76 -3.03
C ASN A 479 5.71 -5.01 -3.61
N GLN A 480 4.80 -4.86 -4.58
CA GLN A 480 4.07 -5.98 -5.17
C GLN A 480 4.67 -6.50 -6.48
N ILE A 481 5.91 -6.12 -6.80
CA ILE A 481 6.56 -6.48 -8.06
C ILE A 481 6.60 -7.99 -8.32
N ASN A 482 6.80 -8.80 -7.28
CA ASN A 482 6.92 -10.26 -7.36
C ASN A 482 5.57 -10.99 -7.33
N ARG A 483 4.47 -10.30 -7.01
CA ARG A 483 3.14 -10.88 -6.87
C ARG A 483 2.57 -11.29 -8.23
N PRO A 484 2.44 -12.60 -8.55
CA PRO A 484 1.80 -13.01 -9.79
C PRO A 484 0.32 -12.60 -9.86
N SER A 485 -0.37 -12.56 -8.70
CA SER A 485 -1.77 -12.16 -8.58
C SER A 485 -2.04 -10.70 -8.98
N VAL A 486 -1.08 -9.80 -8.75
CA VAL A 486 -1.22 -8.40 -9.13
C VAL A 486 -1.03 -8.30 -10.65
N ILE A 487 -2.11 -7.92 -11.32
CA ILE A 487 -2.19 -7.86 -12.79
C ILE A 487 -2.25 -6.43 -13.32
N MET A 488 -2.58 -5.45 -12.48
CA MET A 488 -2.84 -4.08 -12.92
C MET A 488 -2.66 -3.08 -11.77
N TRP A 489 -2.31 -1.84 -12.11
CA TRP A 489 -2.11 -0.74 -11.16
C TRP A 489 -3.15 0.36 -11.37
N SER A 490 -3.88 0.76 -10.33
CA SER A 490 -4.77 1.92 -10.32
C SER A 490 -4.03 3.15 -9.81
N LEU A 491 -4.20 4.29 -10.49
CA LEU A 491 -3.51 5.54 -10.12
C LEU A 491 -4.33 6.47 -9.23
N GLN A 492 -5.67 6.44 -9.35
CA GLN A 492 -6.56 7.35 -8.63
C GLN A 492 -8.02 6.85 -8.64
N ASN A 493 -8.84 7.46 -7.78
CA ASN A 493 -10.29 7.28 -7.73
C ASN A 493 -11.05 8.62 -7.75
N GLU A 494 -11.87 8.84 -8.78
CA GLU A 494 -12.85 9.92 -8.88
C GLU A 494 -12.31 11.34 -8.60
N SER A 495 -11.07 11.61 -8.99
CA SER A 495 -10.48 12.96 -8.91
C SER A 495 -11.10 13.89 -9.97
N GLN A 496 -10.91 15.20 -9.80
CA GLN A 496 -11.57 16.22 -10.61
C GLN A 496 -10.96 16.36 -12.01
N ILE A 497 -11.76 16.12 -13.05
CA ILE A 497 -11.24 16.02 -14.42
C ILE A 497 -11.48 17.24 -15.33
N TRP A 498 -12.30 18.23 -14.92
CA TRP A 498 -12.82 19.26 -15.85
C TRP A 498 -12.24 20.67 -15.70
N ASP A 499 -11.73 21.05 -14.52
CA ASP A 499 -11.30 22.43 -14.27
C ASP A 499 -10.02 22.80 -15.04
N ASP A 500 -9.02 21.92 -15.00
CA ASP A 500 -7.84 22.00 -15.86
C ASP A 500 -7.40 20.59 -16.29
N GLN A 501 -7.79 20.21 -17.50
CA GLN A 501 -7.48 18.88 -18.04
C GLN A 501 -5.97 18.66 -18.21
N GLN A 502 -5.16 19.71 -18.41
CA GLN A 502 -3.73 19.51 -18.59
C GLN A 502 -3.07 19.14 -17.26
N VAL A 503 -3.47 19.80 -16.16
CA VAL A 503 -2.99 19.48 -14.80
C VAL A 503 -3.32 18.03 -14.43
N TYR A 504 -4.58 17.62 -14.62
CA TYR A 504 -5.01 16.26 -14.36
C TYR A 504 -4.18 15.23 -15.16
N ARG A 505 -3.94 15.52 -16.45
CA ARG A 505 -3.16 14.65 -17.34
C ARG A 505 -1.68 14.60 -16.97
N ASP A 506 -1.08 15.72 -16.58
CA ASP A 506 0.32 15.76 -16.14
C ASP A 506 0.51 14.94 -14.86
N TRP A 507 -0.44 15.00 -13.93
CA TRP A 507 -0.46 14.19 -12.71
C TRP A 507 -0.55 12.69 -13.01
N LEU A 508 -1.52 12.27 -13.85
CA LEU A 508 -1.63 10.86 -14.27
C LEU A 508 -0.39 10.38 -15.03
N SER A 509 0.17 11.22 -15.92
CA SER A 509 1.36 10.89 -16.70
C SER A 509 2.61 10.71 -15.82
N ASP A 510 2.80 11.57 -14.81
CA ASP A 510 3.88 11.45 -13.85
C ASP A 510 3.78 10.13 -13.06
N MET A 511 2.61 9.82 -12.50
CA MET A 511 2.37 8.59 -11.76
C MET A 511 2.52 7.34 -12.63
N LYS A 512 1.95 7.33 -13.85
CA LYS A 512 2.13 6.22 -14.80
C LYS A 512 3.61 6.01 -15.10
N SER A 513 4.36 7.08 -15.36
CA SER A 513 5.80 7.01 -15.61
C SER A 513 6.56 6.49 -14.39
N ALA A 514 6.15 6.84 -13.17
CA ALA A 514 6.69 6.32 -11.93
C ALA A 514 6.53 4.80 -11.84
N VAL A 515 5.30 4.30 -11.98
CA VAL A 515 5.00 2.85 -11.97
C VAL A 515 5.82 2.12 -13.02
N LYS A 516 5.79 2.58 -14.27
CA LYS A 516 6.53 1.96 -15.38
C LYS A 516 8.06 2.00 -15.20
N SER A 517 8.57 2.94 -14.40
CA SER A 517 10.01 3.02 -14.13
C SER A 517 10.52 1.89 -13.24
N VAL A 518 9.68 1.31 -12.38
CA VAL A 518 10.07 0.26 -11.42
C VAL A 518 9.44 -1.10 -11.70
N ASP A 519 8.30 -1.15 -12.42
CA ASP A 519 7.63 -2.40 -12.77
C ASP A 519 8.30 -3.11 -13.96
N ILE A 520 9.28 -3.97 -13.66
CA ILE A 520 10.01 -4.77 -14.65
C ILE A 520 9.15 -5.84 -15.35
N GLN A 521 7.89 -6.04 -14.94
CA GLN A 521 6.94 -6.89 -15.65
C GLN A 521 6.06 -6.11 -16.64
N ASN A 522 6.11 -4.77 -16.60
CA ASN A 522 5.34 -3.86 -17.46
C ASN A 522 3.82 -4.13 -17.43
N ARG A 523 3.25 -4.31 -16.24
CA ARG A 523 1.81 -4.57 -16.08
C ARG A 523 0.98 -3.36 -16.54
N PRO A 524 -0.26 -3.57 -17.04
CA PRO A 524 -1.16 -2.49 -17.40
C PRO A 524 -1.46 -1.50 -16.25
N VAL A 525 -1.68 -0.24 -16.61
CA VAL A 525 -2.08 0.85 -15.71
C VAL A 525 -3.49 1.33 -16.05
N THR A 526 -4.30 1.57 -15.02
CA THR A 526 -5.69 2.07 -15.07
C THR A 526 -5.93 3.10 -13.96
N TRP A 527 -7.18 3.55 -13.81
CA TRP A 527 -7.70 4.28 -12.64
C TRP A 527 -9.22 4.14 -12.61
N ALA A 528 -9.85 4.52 -11.50
CA ALA A 528 -11.31 4.56 -11.39
C ALA A 528 -11.82 5.98 -11.67
N SER A 529 -12.23 6.23 -12.92
CA SER A 529 -12.81 7.53 -13.28
C SER A 529 -14.27 7.63 -12.87
N GLY A 530 -14.69 8.77 -12.33
CA GLY A 530 -16.11 9.07 -12.07
C GLY A 530 -16.90 9.49 -13.33
N SER A 531 -16.33 9.32 -14.53
CA SER A 531 -16.96 9.72 -15.79
C SER A 531 -16.63 8.77 -16.93
N SER A 532 -17.64 8.41 -17.72
CA SER A 532 -17.45 7.67 -18.98
C SER A 532 -16.72 8.49 -20.06
N TRP A 533 -16.44 9.77 -19.82
CA TRP A 533 -15.83 10.70 -20.80
C TRP A 533 -14.53 11.32 -20.30
N ASP A 534 -13.78 10.60 -19.48
CA ASP A 534 -12.49 11.04 -18.95
C ASP A 534 -11.56 11.54 -20.08
N PRO A 535 -11.05 12.78 -20.00
CA PRO A 535 -10.20 13.35 -21.04
C PRO A 535 -8.84 12.66 -21.13
N ALA A 536 -8.53 11.72 -20.22
CA ALA A 536 -7.26 11.06 -20.11
C ALA A 536 -7.21 9.58 -20.48
N TYR A 537 -8.30 9.00 -21.00
CA TYR A 537 -8.31 7.58 -21.38
C TYR A 537 -7.27 7.19 -22.44
N ASP A 538 -6.75 8.12 -23.23
CA ASP A 538 -5.61 7.86 -24.11
C ASP A 538 -4.34 7.43 -23.35
N LEU A 539 -4.14 7.89 -22.11
CA LEU A 539 -3.05 7.50 -21.22
C LEU A 539 -3.28 6.14 -20.53
N ALA A 540 -4.51 5.64 -20.44
CA ALA A 540 -4.80 4.38 -19.74
C ALA A 540 -4.33 3.17 -20.57
N ASP A 541 -3.77 2.12 -19.98
CA ASP A 541 -3.58 0.85 -20.69
C ASP A 541 -4.92 0.08 -20.74
N VAL A 542 -5.71 0.19 -19.67
CA VAL A 542 -7.10 -0.29 -19.55
C VAL A 542 -7.95 0.88 -19.09
N ILE A 543 -9.10 1.13 -19.73
CA ILE A 543 -10.06 2.15 -19.30
C ILE A 543 -10.77 1.63 -18.05
N GLY A 544 -10.65 2.36 -16.94
CA GLY A 544 -11.39 2.07 -15.71
C GLY A 544 -12.38 3.19 -15.40
N LEU A 545 -13.62 2.82 -15.09
CA LEU A 545 -14.66 3.77 -14.74
C LEU A 545 -15.66 3.21 -13.73
N ASN A 546 -16.07 4.08 -12.82
CA ASN A 546 -17.15 3.86 -11.88
C ASN A 546 -18.47 4.18 -12.58
N GLU A 547 -19.45 3.29 -12.49
CA GLU A 547 -20.73 3.47 -13.16
C GLU A 547 -21.91 3.17 -12.26
N TYR A 548 -22.81 4.15 -12.15
CA TYR A 548 -24.00 4.12 -11.28
C TYR A 548 -25.28 4.56 -12.02
N PHE A 549 -25.39 4.12 -13.28
CA PHE A 549 -26.56 4.31 -14.13
C PHE A 549 -27.87 3.88 -13.44
N GLY A 550 -28.95 4.64 -13.66
CA GLY A 550 -30.27 4.35 -13.09
C GLY A 550 -30.36 4.54 -11.57
N TYR A 551 -29.29 5.08 -10.97
CA TYR A 551 -29.20 5.33 -9.55
C TYR A 551 -28.79 6.79 -9.26
N PHE A 552 -27.55 7.19 -9.57
CA PHE A 552 -27.10 8.57 -9.40
C PHE A 552 -27.42 9.45 -10.61
N TYR A 553 -27.45 8.86 -11.80
CA TYR A 553 -27.66 9.57 -13.05
C TYR A 553 -28.17 8.61 -14.13
N MET A 554 -28.73 9.18 -15.21
CA MET A 554 -29.21 8.46 -16.40
C MET A 554 -30.15 7.28 -16.05
N LYS A 555 -30.43 6.38 -16.99
CA LYS A 555 -31.26 5.18 -16.77
C LYS A 555 -30.41 3.92 -16.82
N ASP A 556 -30.90 2.82 -16.24
CA ASP A 556 -30.19 1.54 -16.27
C ASP A 556 -29.85 1.11 -17.70
N GLU A 557 -30.79 1.28 -18.62
CA GLU A 557 -30.66 0.83 -20.02
C GLU A 557 -29.61 1.59 -20.82
N ASP A 558 -29.11 2.71 -20.29
CA ASP A 558 -28.15 3.57 -20.99
C ASP A 558 -26.70 3.04 -20.86
N LEU A 559 -26.40 2.16 -19.89
CA LEU A 559 -25.04 1.67 -19.62
C LEU A 559 -24.43 1.00 -20.86
N GLY A 560 -25.11 0.02 -21.46
CA GLY A 560 -24.59 -0.72 -22.61
C GLY A 560 -24.29 0.17 -23.81
N THR A 561 -25.16 1.13 -24.11
CA THR A 561 -24.94 2.09 -25.21
C THR A 561 -23.80 3.08 -24.92
N THR A 562 -23.60 3.42 -23.65
CA THR A 562 -22.48 4.25 -23.21
C THR A 562 -21.17 3.51 -23.38
N LEU A 563 -21.08 2.24 -22.95
CA LEU A 563 -19.88 1.41 -23.12
C LEU A 563 -19.51 1.23 -24.59
N GLU A 564 -20.49 1.05 -25.48
CA GLU A 564 -20.25 1.02 -26.93
C GLU A 564 -19.68 2.34 -27.46
N ALA A 565 -20.13 3.48 -26.93
CA ALA A 565 -19.63 4.79 -27.32
C ALA A 565 -18.21 5.03 -26.79
N VAL A 566 -17.90 4.62 -25.56
CA VAL A 566 -16.54 4.64 -25.00
C VAL A 566 -15.61 3.79 -25.86
N HIS A 567 -15.99 2.55 -26.18
CA HIS A 567 -15.21 1.68 -27.05
C HIS A 567 -15.02 2.29 -28.44
N ARG A 568 -16.06 2.89 -29.04
CA ARG A 568 -15.94 3.56 -30.36
C ARG A 568 -14.92 4.70 -30.34
N ASN A 569 -14.80 5.43 -29.23
CA ASN A 569 -13.82 6.49 -29.07
C ASN A 569 -12.42 5.96 -28.74
N HIS A 570 -12.33 4.78 -28.13
CA HIS A 570 -11.08 4.13 -27.72
C HIS A 570 -11.02 2.65 -28.16
N PRO A 571 -11.00 2.36 -29.47
CA PRO A 571 -11.25 1.01 -30.00
C PRO A 571 -10.16 -0.02 -29.65
N ASN A 572 -9.00 0.43 -29.19
CA ASN A 572 -7.84 -0.41 -28.87
C ASN A 572 -7.55 -0.47 -27.37
N LYS A 573 -8.56 -0.25 -26.52
CA LYS A 573 -8.39 -0.31 -25.06
C LYS A 573 -9.47 -1.22 -24.46
N PRO A 574 -9.09 -2.14 -23.55
CA PRO A 574 -10.06 -2.86 -22.75
C PRO A 574 -10.78 -1.90 -21.79
N ILE A 575 -12.02 -2.23 -21.43
CA ILE A 575 -12.85 -1.45 -20.51
C ILE A 575 -13.17 -2.29 -19.27
N LEU A 576 -12.90 -1.75 -18.08
CA LEU A 576 -13.18 -2.34 -16.79
C LEU A 576 -14.15 -1.43 -16.04
N ILE A 577 -15.31 -1.96 -15.64
CA ILE A 577 -16.15 -1.30 -14.63
C ILE A 577 -15.44 -1.49 -13.28
N THR A 578 -14.92 -0.40 -12.71
CA THR A 578 -14.15 -0.42 -11.46
C THR A 578 -15.05 -0.35 -10.22
N GLU A 579 -16.26 0.19 -10.37
CA GLU A 579 -17.34 0.16 -9.39
C GLU A 579 -18.70 0.15 -10.08
N ASN A 580 -19.62 -0.66 -9.57
CA ASN A 580 -21.05 -0.58 -9.85
C ASN A 580 -21.80 -1.30 -8.73
N GLY A 581 -22.90 -0.72 -8.28
CA GLY A 581 -23.69 -1.28 -7.19
C GLY A 581 -24.75 -0.29 -6.74
N THR A 582 -25.54 -0.70 -5.75
CA THR A 582 -26.54 0.16 -5.12
C THR A 582 -26.64 -0.18 -3.63
N TRP A 583 -27.19 0.74 -2.84
CA TRP A 583 -27.47 0.47 -1.42
C TRP A 583 -28.69 -0.45 -1.26
N ALA A 584 -28.77 -1.11 -0.11
CA ALA A 584 -30.01 -1.68 0.40
C ALA A 584 -30.26 -1.20 1.85
N TYR A 585 -31.52 -1.06 2.23
CA TYR A 585 -31.91 -0.71 3.60
C TYR A 585 -31.43 -1.80 4.57
N ALA A 586 -31.10 -1.39 5.79
CA ALA A 586 -30.77 -2.32 6.87
C ALA A 586 -31.98 -2.63 7.75
N GLU A 587 -32.97 -1.73 7.75
CA GLU A 587 -34.19 -1.82 8.53
C GLU A 587 -35.10 -2.94 8.02
N GLU A 588 -35.48 -3.84 8.92
CA GLU A 588 -36.29 -5.04 8.63
C GLU A 588 -37.62 -4.74 7.93
N GLU A 589 -38.18 -3.55 8.16
CA GLU A 589 -39.47 -3.11 7.63
C GLU A 589 -39.37 -2.59 6.18
N LEU A 590 -38.16 -2.20 5.77
CA LEU A 590 -37.88 -1.58 4.46
C LEU A 590 -36.99 -2.46 3.57
N LYS A 591 -36.35 -3.49 4.13
CA LYS A 591 -35.37 -4.32 3.42
C LYS A 591 -35.94 -5.13 2.26
N HIS A 592 -37.22 -5.54 2.33
CA HIS A 592 -37.85 -6.38 1.31
C HIS A 592 -39.03 -5.68 0.64
N GLY A 593 -39.16 -5.88 -0.67
CA GLY A 593 -40.29 -5.38 -1.44
C GLY A 593 -40.22 -5.77 -2.92
N GLU A 594 -40.86 -4.97 -3.77
CA GLU A 594 -40.79 -5.20 -5.22
C GLU A 594 -39.39 -4.89 -5.75
N PRO A 595 -38.90 -5.59 -6.79
CA PRO A 595 -37.59 -5.30 -7.43
C PRO A 595 -37.45 -3.91 -8.04
N THR A 596 -38.53 -3.13 -8.09
CA THR A 596 -38.56 -1.74 -8.56
C THR A 596 -38.58 -0.72 -7.41
N THR A 597 -38.68 -1.17 -6.16
CA THR A 597 -38.71 -0.31 -4.98
C THR A 597 -37.29 -0.01 -4.55
N SER A 598 -36.83 1.23 -4.76
CA SER A 598 -35.47 1.64 -4.45
C SER A 598 -35.08 1.36 -2.98
N GLY A 599 -33.92 0.75 -2.81
CA GLY A 599 -33.34 0.40 -1.51
C GLY A 599 -33.75 -0.97 -0.95
N THR A 600 -34.64 -1.73 -1.59
CA THR A 600 -34.85 -3.13 -1.18
C THR A 600 -33.72 -4.03 -1.68
N GLU A 601 -33.54 -5.19 -1.05
CA GLU A 601 -32.58 -6.19 -1.53
C GLU A 601 -32.97 -6.75 -2.91
N GLU A 602 -34.27 -6.86 -3.21
CA GLU A 602 -34.76 -7.25 -4.54
C GLU A 602 -34.38 -6.24 -5.60
N TRP A 603 -34.43 -4.94 -5.27
CA TRP A 603 -33.98 -3.88 -6.18
C TRP A 603 -32.47 -3.92 -6.37
N GLN A 604 -31.67 -4.06 -5.31
CA GLN A 604 -30.22 -4.18 -5.39
C GLN A 604 -29.81 -5.37 -6.29
N SER A 605 -30.43 -6.53 -6.08
CA SER A 605 -30.24 -7.74 -6.89
C SER A 605 -30.62 -7.53 -8.36
N ALA A 606 -31.79 -6.95 -8.63
CA ALA A 606 -32.27 -6.71 -10.00
C ALA A 606 -31.39 -5.71 -10.75
N LYS A 607 -30.91 -4.66 -10.07
CA LYS A 607 -29.98 -3.66 -10.63
C LYS A 607 -28.65 -4.30 -11.03
N PHE A 608 -28.05 -5.09 -10.13
CA PHE A 608 -26.85 -5.86 -10.44
C PHE A 608 -27.05 -6.73 -11.69
N LEU A 609 -28.12 -7.53 -11.72
CA LEU A 609 -28.35 -8.45 -12.82
C LEU A 609 -28.57 -7.71 -14.15
N ASN A 610 -29.26 -6.56 -14.13
CA ASN A 610 -29.45 -5.72 -15.31
C ASN A 610 -28.11 -5.22 -15.86
N HIS A 611 -27.28 -4.59 -15.03
CA HIS A 611 -25.97 -4.07 -15.44
C HIS A 611 -25.01 -5.19 -15.85
N TRP A 612 -24.99 -6.31 -15.11
CA TRP A 612 -24.22 -7.49 -15.47
C TRP A 612 -24.55 -7.97 -16.88
N ASN A 613 -25.84 -8.13 -17.20
CA ASN A 613 -26.28 -8.57 -18.52
C ASN A 613 -25.88 -7.60 -19.64
N GLN A 614 -25.88 -6.30 -19.39
CA GLN A 614 -25.43 -5.32 -20.38
C GLN A 614 -23.91 -5.40 -20.61
N VAL A 615 -23.13 -5.57 -19.55
CA VAL A 615 -21.67 -5.66 -19.60
C VAL A 615 -21.21 -6.98 -20.25
N THR A 616 -21.90 -8.09 -19.95
CA THR A 616 -21.57 -9.43 -20.47
C THR A 616 -22.31 -9.80 -21.75
N ASP A 617 -22.98 -8.86 -22.40
CA ASP A 617 -23.57 -9.07 -23.72
C ASP A 617 -22.50 -9.48 -24.73
N SER A 618 -22.81 -10.46 -25.57
CA SER A 618 -21.85 -11.01 -26.53
C SER A 618 -21.28 -9.99 -27.51
N ASN A 619 -21.98 -8.88 -27.78
CA ASN A 619 -21.47 -7.80 -28.63
C ASN A 619 -20.41 -6.93 -27.95
N ARG A 620 -20.22 -7.07 -26.63
CA ARG A 620 -19.29 -6.25 -25.82
C ARG A 620 -18.10 -7.03 -25.27
N LEU A 621 -18.19 -8.37 -25.23
CA LEU A 621 -17.14 -9.24 -24.69
C LEU A 621 -15.79 -9.13 -25.42
N ASP A 622 -15.72 -8.54 -26.62
CA ASP A 622 -14.47 -8.29 -27.33
C ASP A 622 -13.66 -7.10 -26.77
N TYR A 623 -14.26 -6.25 -25.93
CA TYR A 623 -13.60 -5.08 -25.35
C TYR A 623 -13.85 -4.87 -23.86
N MET A 624 -14.79 -5.59 -23.24
CA MET A 624 -14.96 -5.57 -21.79
C MET A 624 -13.92 -6.50 -21.13
N ALA A 625 -13.05 -5.91 -20.30
CA ALA A 625 -12.10 -6.63 -19.46
C ALA A 625 -12.75 -7.16 -18.18
N GLY A 626 -13.82 -6.54 -17.68
CA GLY A 626 -14.52 -7.05 -16.51
C GLY A 626 -15.50 -6.09 -15.85
N TYR A 627 -15.97 -6.54 -14.69
CA TYR A 627 -16.94 -5.87 -13.85
C TYR A 627 -16.59 -6.07 -12.37
N THR A 628 -16.59 -4.97 -11.62
CA THR A 628 -16.35 -4.98 -10.18
C THR A 628 -17.59 -4.47 -9.44
N PHE A 629 -18.19 -5.31 -8.59
CA PHE A 629 -19.30 -4.89 -7.74
C PHE A 629 -18.77 -4.06 -6.56
N TRP A 630 -19.40 -2.91 -6.30
CA TRP A 630 -19.24 -2.14 -5.08
C TRP A 630 -20.36 -2.54 -4.12
N VAL A 631 -20.10 -3.33 -3.08
CA VAL A 631 -18.81 -3.80 -2.50
C VAL A 631 -19.00 -5.19 -1.86
N LEU A 632 -17.94 -5.92 -1.49
CA LEU A 632 -18.06 -7.25 -0.83
C LEU A 632 -18.96 -7.19 0.42
N LYS A 633 -18.67 -6.25 1.31
CA LYS A 633 -19.32 -6.12 2.62
C LYS A 633 -19.60 -4.65 2.91
N ASP A 634 -20.68 -4.38 3.62
CA ASP A 634 -20.94 -3.08 4.23
C ASP A 634 -19.70 -2.63 5.03
N TYR A 635 -19.46 -1.33 5.13
CA TYR A 635 -18.19 -0.79 5.62
C TYR A 635 -18.40 0.50 6.43
N LYS A 636 -17.41 0.87 7.25
CA LYS A 636 -17.50 2.10 8.03
C LYS A 636 -17.28 3.31 7.14
N GLN A 637 -18.22 4.23 7.17
CA GLN A 637 -18.21 5.47 6.40
C GLN A 637 -17.89 6.69 7.27
N ARG A 638 -17.48 7.78 6.62
CA ARG A 638 -17.34 9.08 7.29
C ARG A 638 -18.68 9.66 7.77
N LEU A 639 -18.60 10.65 8.66
CA LEU A 639 -19.73 11.46 9.08
C LEU A 639 -20.45 12.09 7.87
N GLY A 640 -21.79 11.99 7.86
CA GLY A 640 -22.66 12.64 6.89
C GLY A 640 -22.60 12.08 5.47
N TYR A 641 -22.02 10.89 5.25
CA TYR A 641 -22.02 10.25 3.93
C TYR A 641 -23.39 9.63 3.61
N ASN A 642 -23.86 8.66 4.39
CA ASN A 642 -25.26 8.24 4.41
C ASN A 642 -25.97 8.87 5.64
N GLN A 643 -27.03 9.66 5.40
CA GLN A 643 -27.72 10.44 6.42
C GLN A 643 -28.72 9.63 7.26
N GLN A 644 -29.01 8.38 6.88
CA GLN A 644 -30.04 7.56 7.51
C GLN A 644 -29.47 6.56 8.53
N ILE A 645 -28.16 6.23 8.48
CA ILE A 645 -27.52 5.20 9.32
C ILE A 645 -26.20 5.72 9.89
N ASN A 646 -25.91 5.42 11.16
CA ASN A 646 -24.70 5.84 11.84
C ASN A 646 -23.46 5.08 11.35
N GLY A 647 -22.61 5.73 10.56
CA GLY A 647 -21.26 5.24 10.34
C GLY A 647 -21.14 3.98 9.50
N ILE A 648 -22.23 3.47 8.89
CA ILE A 648 -22.19 2.32 7.96
C ILE A 648 -22.73 2.70 6.58
N SER A 649 -21.99 2.31 5.54
CA SER A 649 -22.48 2.26 4.16
C SER A 649 -23.07 0.88 3.86
N THR A 650 -24.29 0.84 3.30
CA THR A 650 -25.09 -0.39 3.12
C THR A 650 -25.13 -0.91 1.68
N MET A 651 -23.98 -0.82 0.99
CA MET A 651 -23.83 -1.23 -0.42
C MET A 651 -23.25 -2.64 -0.60
N GLY A 652 -22.95 -3.34 0.50
CA GLY A 652 -22.31 -4.64 0.46
C GLY A 652 -23.18 -5.75 -0.12
N LEU A 653 -22.54 -6.85 -0.54
CA LEU A 653 -23.23 -8.13 -0.70
C LEU A 653 -23.67 -8.71 0.65
N MET A 654 -23.02 -8.27 1.74
CA MET A 654 -23.18 -8.78 3.09
C MET A 654 -23.15 -7.65 4.11
N ARG A 655 -23.76 -7.88 5.28
CA ARG A 655 -23.69 -6.96 6.43
C ARG A 655 -22.29 -6.94 7.08
N PHE A 656 -21.97 -5.83 7.73
CA PHE A 656 -20.65 -5.53 8.29
C PHE A 656 -20.32 -6.33 9.57
N ASP A 657 -21.30 -6.51 10.45
CA ASP A 657 -21.13 -6.97 11.83
C ASP A 657 -21.37 -8.47 12.04
N ASN A 658 -22.31 -9.05 11.29
CA ASN A 658 -22.72 -10.44 11.42
C ASN A 658 -22.51 -11.27 10.15
N GLU A 659 -21.98 -10.66 9.08
CA GLU A 659 -21.72 -11.29 7.78
C GLU A 659 -22.98 -11.93 7.16
N GLU A 660 -24.18 -11.44 7.49
CA GLU A 660 -25.42 -11.92 6.88
C GLU A 660 -25.46 -11.53 5.39
N PRO A 661 -25.59 -12.50 4.46
CA PRO A 661 -25.65 -12.22 3.04
C PRO A 661 -27.01 -11.60 2.67
N ARG A 662 -26.96 -10.58 1.80
CA ARG A 662 -28.13 -10.00 1.14
C ARG A 662 -28.52 -10.82 -0.09
N LEU A 663 -29.73 -10.63 -0.62
CA LEU A 663 -30.20 -11.33 -1.83
C LEU A 663 -29.24 -11.20 -3.04
N VAL A 664 -28.57 -10.06 -3.17
CA VAL A 664 -27.59 -9.83 -4.25
C VAL A 664 -26.38 -10.77 -4.17
N TYR A 665 -26.03 -11.31 -2.99
CA TYR A 665 -24.92 -12.26 -2.83
C TYR A 665 -25.10 -13.50 -3.72
N GLU A 666 -26.25 -14.16 -3.61
CA GLU A 666 -26.56 -15.34 -4.43
C GLU A 666 -26.75 -14.96 -5.89
N THR A 667 -27.26 -13.76 -6.17
CA THR A 667 -27.41 -13.26 -7.55
C THR A 667 -26.04 -13.09 -8.22
N PHE A 668 -25.08 -12.46 -7.54
CA PHE A 668 -23.71 -12.30 -7.99
C PHE A 668 -23.01 -13.64 -8.14
N LYS A 669 -23.15 -14.53 -7.15
CA LYS A 669 -22.57 -15.87 -7.19
C LYS A 669 -23.01 -16.68 -8.41
N ASN A 670 -24.31 -16.62 -8.73
CA ASN A 670 -24.92 -17.36 -9.84
C ASN A 670 -24.72 -16.71 -11.22
N ALA A 671 -24.32 -15.44 -11.28
CA ALA A 671 -23.96 -14.78 -12.53
C ALA A 671 -22.69 -15.43 -13.12
N ALA A 672 -22.83 -16.10 -14.27
CA ALA A 672 -21.74 -16.84 -14.89
C ALA A 672 -20.65 -15.89 -15.41
N ASN A 673 -19.38 -16.22 -15.16
CA ASN A 673 -18.27 -15.56 -15.84
C ASN A 673 -18.31 -16.00 -17.32
N PRO A 674 -18.37 -15.07 -18.30
CA PRO A 674 -18.58 -15.42 -19.70
C PRO A 674 -17.44 -16.23 -20.34
N PHE A 675 -16.27 -16.31 -19.70
CA PHE A 675 -15.11 -17.07 -20.18
C PHE A 675 -14.76 -18.29 -19.32
N LYS A 676 -15.66 -18.74 -18.42
CA LYS A 676 -15.50 -19.98 -17.64
C LYS A 676 -16.59 -21.00 -17.91
#